data_AF-A0A951RV26-F1
#
_entry.id   AF-A0A951RV26-F1
#
_cell.length_a   1.000
_cell.length_b   1.000
_cell.length_c   1.000
_cell.angle_alpha   90.00
_cell.angle_beta   90.00
_cell.angle_gamma   90.00
#
_symmetry.space_group_name_H-M   'P 1'
#
loop_
_entity.id
_entity.type
_entity.pdbx_description
1 polymer ?
#
loop_
_entity_poly.entity_id
_entity_poly.type
_entity_poly.pdbx_seq_one_letter_code
_entity_poly.pdbx_strand_id
1 'polypeptide(L)'
;MARWALSLAAVATLAGPVHAEDILEGSTAYRAMGGVGLIEMPTARMSADATLAAGVGYLDPVGHAFVTWQATPWLETTARLSDVRGVADDLDRSLDIKVRLLPETGSWPGVAIGFQDVLGHGPTSAEYLAVSKSWGDVDVTLGLSWGYLGSRGGVGNPAKWFGDSFDVRDQTKSGVPAFKNFFAGNRMGVFAGVAYRTPIDGLEVKAEYSGVDVDKIAFGRAIKDKFPVNVGMSYRPLRWLEVGAGFIRGDTFSLNLVLRAEPRRLSGVRKAKTPPTQALTPRLLNADRSLATTPAPVVSRHNGAALTQVSKALFDAGIEAPLFELNGNEARLTASLPPATASHQSLLAAYLVFAHSSADVDRLTLRNRLSDDLGVEGQVFTRDLVIKLVRADAAFNDLLKAGGVTAVTMTGKDVTARVGEPLPPDEATVSALADLAPAAGGLATVESATGEEGIASLAELKQARAADQAKRYLADVGLQVSDIAVKDGAAVVEASAAGPLSESVLREAAAATLAILAESGDAIAAAKLTIARGGAVVATVEAPGGAIIAKDGAVSKGGRLARPGMRYLPLYGYVPWSAPQPSRPVVSEVSAPLTAGEAAQVFAAAKRQGLVPIAARSRNGVTELAVANDAFHNAATAVGRAGRAIAAAAPTGAERIAVTQIDHGVVLGRASLWRGDLEKAANHVGSPEEVWLHTTIDRGATPSGEDWLKADAYPRFSWTVLPEVKQHFGAGSEGGYKAALYATLAGRVEPWPGLALEGAISQELIGNLDDIQPRTGSAEPRVRSDIARYADEGKTAISRLIGSWTARPLKNLFLRASAGLFEPMYGGVGVEALLRPVDSAWALGADVNWVKQRDFDQLLDFRGYRVWTGHVSLYRQWPRSGFLGVMRVGRYLAGDVGATLDLSRQFANGIRIGGWATLTDMKRRDFGPDSFAKGLYISIPLDLFLPWSSRGATTLPFTVLNRDGGQRLDRGPDLYDLTTPGTADALEAGWGGLLR
;
A
#
# COMPACT_ATOMS: atom_id res chain seq x y z
N MET A 1 38.07 2.42 -1.53
CA MET A 1 37.11 2.27 -2.65
C MET A 1 36.60 0.83 -2.81
N ALA A 2 37.44 -0.22 -2.91
CA ALA A 2 36.99 -1.62 -3.02
C ALA A 2 36.07 -2.11 -1.87
N ARG A 3 36.21 -1.52 -0.68
CA ARG A 3 35.43 -1.85 0.54
C ARG A 3 34.00 -1.31 0.57
N TRP A 4 33.69 -0.31 -0.25
CA TRP A 4 32.36 0.32 -0.29
C TRP A 4 31.45 -0.21 -1.40
N ALA A 5 32.00 -1.04 -2.30
CA ALA A 5 31.32 -1.58 -3.46
C ALA A 5 30.18 -2.57 -3.10
N LEU A 6 30.17 -3.15 -1.89
CA LEU A 6 29.24 -4.23 -1.52
C LEU A 6 27.91 -3.73 -0.93
N SER A 7 27.90 -2.64 -0.15
CA SER A 7 26.65 -1.94 0.21
C SER A 7 25.96 -1.37 -1.04
N LEU A 8 26.77 -0.89 -1.99
CA LEU A 8 26.31 -0.52 -3.33
C LEU A 8 25.79 -1.75 -4.09
N ALA A 9 26.44 -2.92 -3.99
CA ALA A 9 25.98 -4.14 -4.66
C ALA A 9 24.61 -4.64 -4.16
N ALA A 10 24.35 -4.61 -2.84
CA ALA A 10 23.05 -5.02 -2.29
C ALA A 10 21.89 -4.09 -2.74
N VAL A 11 22.13 -2.78 -2.85
CA VAL A 11 21.13 -1.85 -3.39
C VAL A 11 21.07 -1.89 -4.93
N ALA A 12 22.19 -2.15 -5.62
CA ALA A 12 22.21 -2.40 -7.05
C ALA A 12 21.40 -3.65 -7.42
N THR A 13 21.41 -4.70 -6.60
CA THR A 13 20.54 -5.88 -6.80
C THR A 13 19.05 -5.57 -6.66
N LEU A 14 18.69 -4.47 -5.99
CA LEU A 14 17.31 -3.95 -5.91
C LEU A 14 16.99 -2.95 -7.03
N ALA A 15 17.97 -2.48 -7.79
CA ALA A 15 17.79 -1.51 -8.87
C ALA A 15 17.39 -2.23 -10.19
N GLY A 16 16.17 -2.74 -10.24
CA GLY A 16 15.57 -3.24 -11.49
C GLY A 16 15.06 -2.09 -12.39
N PRO A 17 14.79 -2.34 -13.69
CA PRO A 17 14.12 -1.37 -14.54
C PRO A 17 12.69 -1.17 -14.02
N VAL A 18 12.45 -0.01 -13.40
CA VAL A 18 11.13 0.39 -12.88
C VAL A 18 10.48 1.38 -13.85
N HIS A 19 9.25 1.09 -14.26
CA HIS A 19 8.38 2.03 -14.97
C HIS A 19 7.60 2.86 -13.95
N ALA A 20 7.62 4.20 -14.05
CA ALA A 20 6.58 5.08 -13.50
C ALA A 20 6.80 6.58 -13.82
N GLU A 21 5.72 7.35 -13.73
CA GLU A 21 5.64 8.81 -13.71
C GLU A 21 6.21 9.41 -12.40
N ASP A 22 6.85 10.57 -12.52
CA ASP A 22 7.41 11.35 -11.41
C ASP A 22 6.38 12.34 -10.86
N ILE A 23 6.06 12.24 -9.57
CA ILE A 23 5.26 13.25 -8.86
C ILE A 23 6.22 14.31 -8.30
N LEU A 24 6.01 15.55 -8.73
CA LEU A 24 6.83 16.75 -8.46
C LEU A 24 6.75 17.21 -6.98
N GLU A 25 7.63 16.70 -6.10
CA GLU A 25 7.88 17.28 -4.75
C GLU A 25 9.32 17.81 -4.63
N GLY A 26 9.62 19.01 -5.16
CA GLY A 26 10.89 19.75 -4.91
C GLY A 26 12.21 19.00 -5.16
N SER A 27 13.33 19.50 -4.61
CA SER A 27 14.63 18.82 -4.67
C SER A 27 14.67 17.65 -3.68
N THR A 28 14.89 16.44 -4.20
CA THR A 28 14.98 15.20 -3.41
C THR A 28 16.38 14.60 -3.43
N ALA A 29 17.40 15.41 -3.74
CA ALA A 29 18.77 14.95 -3.84
C ALA A 29 19.36 14.60 -2.47
N TYR A 30 20.36 13.74 -2.45
CA TYR A 30 20.97 13.20 -1.23
C TYR A 30 22.23 13.99 -0.86
N ARG A 31 22.43 14.19 0.44
CA ARG A 31 23.64 14.81 1.00
C ARG A 31 24.83 13.85 0.90
N ALA A 32 26.04 14.38 1.02
CA ALA A 32 27.25 13.55 1.13
C ALA A 32 27.26 12.68 2.41
N MET A 33 26.54 13.10 3.46
CA MET A 33 26.35 12.35 4.70
C MET A 33 25.10 11.43 4.66
N GLY A 34 24.41 11.32 3.53
CA GLY A 34 23.14 10.63 3.44
C GLY A 34 21.95 11.45 3.95
N GLY A 35 20.75 10.92 3.74
CA GLY A 35 19.50 11.66 3.89
C GLY A 35 19.26 12.67 2.77
N VAL A 36 17.99 13.03 2.52
CA VAL A 36 17.63 14.05 1.53
C VAL A 36 18.03 15.44 2.03
N GLY A 37 18.68 16.22 1.16
CA GLY A 37 19.08 17.61 1.43
C GLY A 37 19.92 18.24 0.32
N LEU A 38 20.66 19.28 0.67
CA LEU A 38 21.51 20.04 -0.25
C LEU A 38 22.88 19.36 -0.44
N ILE A 39 23.97 19.94 0.05
CA ILE A 39 25.33 19.36 -0.02
C ILE A 39 25.68 18.79 1.35
N GLU A 40 25.83 19.68 2.34
CA GLU A 40 25.98 19.34 3.76
C GLU A 40 24.69 19.61 4.53
N MET A 41 23.87 20.58 4.11
CA MET A 41 22.69 21.03 4.87
C MET A 41 21.43 20.21 4.59
N PRO A 42 20.62 19.91 5.63
CA PRO A 42 19.36 19.21 5.47
C PRO A 42 18.25 20.13 4.93
N THR A 43 17.19 19.52 4.41
CA THR A 43 15.96 20.23 3.97
C THR A 43 14.71 19.61 4.60
N ALA A 44 13.56 20.24 4.41
CA ALA A 44 12.26 19.67 4.79
C ALA A 44 11.72 18.65 3.76
N ARG A 45 12.47 18.40 2.69
CA ARG A 45 12.08 17.50 1.60
C ARG A 45 12.20 16.05 2.04
N MET A 46 11.33 15.22 1.48
CA MET A 46 11.27 13.78 1.69
C MET A 46 11.37 13.10 0.33
N SER A 47 11.98 11.92 0.29
CA SER A 47 11.89 11.05 -0.88
C SER A 47 10.46 10.48 -1.02
N ALA A 48 10.18 9.86 -2.16
CA ALA A 48 8.95 9.10 -2.34
C ALA A 48 8.82 8.00 -1.27
N ASP A 49 7.58 7.71 -0.84
CA ASP A 49 7.31 6.72 0.21
C ASP A 49 7.99 5.37 -0.08
N ALA A 50 8.65 4.80 0.93
CA ALA A 50 9.42 3.56 0.88
C ALA A 50 10.74 3.59 0.08
N THR A 51 11.17 4.73 -0.47
CA THR A 51 12.46 4.83 -1.17
C THR A 51 13.61 4.34 -0.27
N LEU A 52 14.45 3.48 -0.83
CA LEU A 52 15.74 3.10 -0.27
C LEU A 52 16.84 3.74 -1.09
N ALA A 53 17.86 4.26 -0.41
CA ALA A 53 19.05 4.76 -1.07
C ALA A 53 20.29 4.30 -0.30
N ALA A 54 21.30 3.78 -1.00
CA ALA A 54 22.61 3.56 -0.41
C ALA A 54 23.65 4.34 -1.18
N GLY A 55 24.60 4.92 -0.48
CA GLY A 55 25.60 5.75 -1.12
C GLY A 55 26.90 5.81 -0.37
N VAL A 56 27.89 6.34 -1.07
CA VAL A 56 29.15 6.80 -0.50
C VAL A 56 29.26 8.30 -0.73
N GLY A 57 29.78 9.01 0.25
CA GLY A 57 30.05 10.42 0.14
C GLY A 57 31.37 10.79 0.79
N TYR A 58 32.00 11.85 0.29
CA TYR A 58 33.18 12.45 0.88
C TYR A 58 32.85 13.90 1.20
N LEU A 59 32.95 14.24 2.48
CA LEU A 59 32.85 15.59 2.99
C LEU A 59 34.08 15.80 3.88
N ASP A 60 35.09 16.49 3.35
CA ASP A 60 36.40 16.56 3.97
C ASP A 60 36.32 16.89 5.47
N PRO A 61 37.04 16.15 6.33
CA PRO A 61 38.01 15.09 6.03
C PRO A 61 37.40 13.68 6.01
N VAL A 62 36.07 13.57 6.11
CA VAL A 62 35.38 12.33 6.48
C VAL A 62 34.75 11.67 5.24
N GLY A 63 35.07 10.39 5.09
CA GLY A 63 34.35 9.50 4.17
C GLY A 63 33.11 8.90 4.85
N HIS A 64 32.00 8.84 4.14
CA HIS A 64 30.74 8.28 4.61
C HIS A 64 30.28 7.16 3.69
N ALA A 65 29.70 6.11 4.28
CA ALA A 65 28.74 5.29 3.58
C ALA A 65 27.45 5.22 4.37
N PHE A 66 26.33 5.21 3.66
CA PHE A 66 25.03 5.30 4.30
C PHE A 66 23.99 4.46 3.58
N VAL A 67 22.94 4.12 4.33
CA VAL A 67 21.67 3.62 3.83
C VAL A 67 20.58 4.53 4.38
N THR A 68 19.86 5.21 3.49
CA THR A 68 18.69 6.03 3.80
C THR A 68 17.42 5.27 3.42
N TRP A 69 16.46 5.27 4.33
CA TRP A 69 15.14 4.69 4.14
C TRP A 69 14.05 5.72 4.43
N GLN A 70 13.22 6.00 3.42
CA GLN A 70 11.98 6.74 3.57
C GLN A 70 10.92 5.82 4.19
N ALA A 71 11.02 5.63 5.50
CA ALA A 71 10.20 4.68 6.25
C ALA A 71 8.70 4.94 6.12
N THR A 72 8.27 6.21 6.04
CA THR A 72 6.90 6.66 5.71
C THR A 72 6.97 7.96 4.89
N PRO A 73 5.86 8.48 4.34
CA PRO A 73 5.87 9.80 3.71
C PRO A 73 6.31 10.94 4.64
N TRP A 74 6.35 10.72 5.96
CA TRP A 74 6.72 11.73 6.94
C TRP A 74 7.94 11.36 7.79
N LEU A 75 8.54 10.18 7.60
CA LEU A 75 9.67 9.68 8.38
C LEU A 75 10.76 9.17 7.44
N GLU A 76 11.94 9.78 7.53
CA GLU A 76 13.18 9.33 6.89
C GLU A 76 14.18 8.91 7.97
N THR A 77 14.89 7.82 7.72
CA THR A 77 15.94 7.30 8.61
C THR A 77 17.20 7.04 7.81
N THR A 78 18.37 7.34 8.37
CA THR A 78 19.65 7.10 7.71
C THR A 78 20.62 6.41 8.66
N ALA A 79 21.02 5.19 8.33
CA ALA A 79 22.15 4.54 8.99
C ALA A 79 23.43 4.90 8.25
N ARG A 80 24.45 5.38 8.96
CA ARG A 80 25.70 5.83 8.36
C ARG A 80 26.92 5.29 9.10
N LEU A 81 27.95 4.95 8.32
CA LEU A 81 29.30 4.65 8.75
C LEU A 81 30.22 5.78 8.30
N SER A 82 31.05 6.32 9.21
CA SER A 82 31.93 7.45 8.94
C SER A 82 33.38 7.15 9.30
N ASP A 83 34.31 7.42 8.39
CA ASP A 83 35.75 7.32 8.63
C ASP A 83 36.29 8.66 9.13
N VAL A 84 36.23 8.84 10.45
CA VAL A 84 36.51 10.13 11.12
C VAL A 84 38.01 10.36 11.34
N ARG A 85 38.84 9.31 11.30
CA ARG A 85 40.27 9.36 11.70
C ARG A 85 41.24 9.04 10.56
N GLY A 86 40.78 8.62 9.39
CA GLY A 86 41.65 8.20 8.28
C GLY A 86 42.44 6.92 8.58
N VAL A 87 42.06 6.22 9.65
CA VAL A 87 42.59 4.93 10.05
C VAL A 87 41.43 3.95 9.90
N ALA A 88 41.58 2.98 9.00
CA ALA A 88 40.51 2.08 8.56
C ALA A 88 39.87 1.22 9.68
N ASP A 89 40.42 1.27 10.89
CA ASP A 89 40.00 0.53 12.08
C ASP A 89 39.30 1.42 13.14
N ASP A 90 38.62 2.50 12.76
CA ASP A 90 37.78 3.27 13.71
C ASP A 90 36.61 3.99 13.02
N LEU A 91 35.68 3.21 12.45
CA LEU A 91 34.47 3.74 11.81
C LEU A 91 33.40 4.10 12.85
N ASP A 92 32.94 5.35 12.81
CA ASP A 92 31.84 5.83 13.64
C ASP A 92 30.49 5.43 13.03
N ARG A 93 29.54 5.01 13.87
CA ARG A 93 28.24 4.47 13.44
C ARG A 93 27.13 5.39 13.94
N SER A 94 26.40 5.99 13.02
CA SER A 94 25.33 6.91 13.33
C SER A 94 23.97 6.45 12.78
N LEU A 95 22.91 6.82 13.49
CA LEU A 95 21.54 6.72 13.01
C LEU A 95 20.91 8.10 13.03
N ASP A 96 20.43 8.55 11.88
CA ASP A 96 19.76 9.83 11.72
C ASP A 96 18.25 9.59 11.55
N ILE A 97 17.44 10.49 12.10
CA ILE A 97 15.98 10.46 12.00
C ILE A 97 15.51 11.85 11.57
N LYS A 98 14.74 11.93 10.49
CA LYS A 98 14.09 13.16 10.02
C LYS A 98 12.58 12.94 9.97
N VAL A 99 11.84 13.83 10.61
CA VAL A 99 10.39 13.81 10.73
C VAL A 99 9.81 15.05 10.04
N ARG A 100 8.97 14.85 9.01
CA ARG A 100 8.18 15.90 8.38
C ARG A 100 7.01 16.24 9.30
N LEU A 101 7.02 17.46 9.81
CA LEU A 101 5.96 17.99 10.68
C LEU A 101 4.79 18.50 9.83
N LEU A 102 5.09 19.20 8.74
CA LEU A 102 4.10 19.77 7.84
C LEU A 102 4.52 19.53 6.38
N PRO A 103 3.63 19.01 5.51
CA PRO A 103 3.88 19.00 4.07
C PRO A 103 3.80 20.42 3.50
N GLU A 104 4.52 20.67 2.41
CA GLU A 104 4.34 21.91 1.66
C GLU A 104 2.94 21.94 1.03
N THR A 105 2.30 23.11 1.08
CA THR A 105 1.06 23.40 0.33
C THR A 105 1.27 24.64 -0.53
N GLY A 106 0.30 25.04 -1.34
CA GLY A 106 0.40 26.29 -2.12
C GLY A 106 0.84 27.50 -1.27
N SER A 107 0.27 27.63 -0.06
CA SER A 107 0.50 28.80 0.82
C SER A 107 1.47 28.56 1.99
N TRP A 108 1.73 27.31 2.39
CA TRP A 108 2.59 26.99 3.52
C TRP A 108 3.85 26.24 3.09
N PRO A 109 5.04 26.57 3.64
CA PRO A 109 6.25 25.79 3.40
C PRO A 109 6.18 24.43 4.09
N GLY A 110 6.95 23.48 3.56
CA GLY A 110 7.18 22.21 4.26
C GLY A 110 8.08 22.43 5.46
N VAL A 111 7.83 21.69 6.55
CA VAL A 111 8.59 21.78 7.80
C VAL A 111 9.04 20.40 8.23
N ALA A 112 10.32 20.23 8.55
CA ALA A 112 10.85 19.01 9.12
C ALA A 112 11.76 19.30 10.31
N ILE A 113 11.76 18.38 11.26
CA ILE A 113 12.72 18.32 12.36
C ILE A 113 13.60 17.09 12.14
N GLY A 114 14.89 17.20 12.44
CA GLY A 114 15.78 16.06 12.34
C GLY A 114 16.78 15.99 13.47
N PHE A 115 17.20 14.76 13.72
CA PHE A 115 18.16 14.37 14.73
C PHE A 115 19.22 13.54 14.01
N GLN A 116 20.41 14.09 13.89
CA GLN A 116 21.57 13.45 13.29
C GLN A 116 22.38 12.78 14.39
N ASP A 117 22.76 11.53 14.18
CA ASP A 117 23.47 10.69 15.15
C ASP A 117 22.74 10.58 16.51
N VAL A 118 21.49 10.09 16.46
CA VAL A 118 20.60 9.89 17.62
C VAL A 118 21.10 8.80 18.58
N LEU A 119 21.70 7.76 18.01
CA LEU A 119 22.14 6.55 18.73
C LEU A 119 23.66 6.44 18.87
N GLY A 120 24.42 7.33 18.26
CA GLY A 120 25.86 7.47 18.45
C GLY A 120 26.18 8.75 19.22
N HIS A 121 27.46 9.06 19.31
CA HIS A 121 28.02 10.16 20.10
C HIS A 121 29.27 10.71 19.41
N GLY A 122 29.28 10.62 18.08
CA GLY A 122 30.36 11.11 17.25
C GLY A 122 30.40 12.63 17.19
N PRO A 123 31.47 13.22 16.64
CA PRO A 123 31.57 14.67 16.43
C PRO A 123 30.49 15.22 15.48
N THR A 124 29.67 14.36 14.86
CA THR A 124 28.64 14.71 13.89
C THR A 124 27.21 14.77 14.46
N SER A 125 27.03 14.62 15.78
CA SER A 125 25.71 14.72 16.42
C SER A 125 25.10 16.12 16.32
N ALA A 126 23.85 16.22 15.87
CA ALA A 126 23.16 17.48 15.66
C ALA A 126 21.63 17.34 15.73
N GLU A 127 20.96 18.45 16.00
CA GLU A 127 19.52 18.59 15.81
C GLU A 127 19.25 19.75 14.87
N TYR A 128 18.16 19.69 14.09
CA TYR A 128 17.80 20.79 13.20
C TYR A 128 16.30 20.91 12.98
N LEU A 129 15.88 22.13 12.65
CA LEU A 129 14.57 22.45 12.09
C LEU A 129 14.81 23.04 10.70
N ALA A 130 14.19 22.45 9.68
CA ALA A 130 14.26 22.91 8.29
C ALA A 130 12.88 23.32 7.80
N VAL A 131 12.85 24.42 7.04
CA VAL A 131 11.67 24.95 6.37
C VAL A 131 12.01 25.08 4.88
N SER A 132 11.26 24.40 4.02
CA SER A 132 11.52 24.40 2.57
C SER A 132 10.29 24.83 1.77
N LYS A 133 10.51 25.58 0.69
CA LYS A 133 9.45 26.10 -0.19
C LYS A 133 9.90 26.04 -1.64
N SER A 134 9.03 25.52 -2.49
CA SER A 134 9.28 25.42 -3.93
C SER A 134 8.50 26.47 -4.70
N TRP A 135 9.15 27.03 -5.72
CA TRP A 135 8.59 27.94 -6.70
C TRP A 135 9.06 27.49 -8.09
N GLY A 136 8.23 26.64 -8.74
CA GLY A 136 8.59 26.04 -10.02
C GLY A 136 9.84 25.17 -9.90
N ASP A 137 10.92 25.59 -10.55
CA ASP A 137 12.21 24.87 -10.58
C ASP A 137 13.17 25.28 -9.47
N VAL A 138 12.80 26.29 -8.67
CA VAL A 138 13.60 26.77 -7.54
C VAL A 138 13.03 26.23 -6.24
N ASP A 139 13.90 25.67 -5.40
CA ASP A 139 13.58 25.17 -4.07
C ASP A 139 14.48 25.84 -3.05
N VAL A 140 13.89 26.51 -2.07
CA VAL A 140 14.61 27.30 -1.07
C VAL A 140 14.40 26.69 0.29
N THR A 141 15.46 26.60 1.08
CA THR A 141 15.44 26.10 2.45
C THR A 141 16.07 27.11 3.40
N LEU A 142 15.45 27.26 4.57
CA LEU A 142 15.98 27.97 5.72
C LEU A 142 15.90 27.05 6.94
N GLY A 143 16.87 27.11 7.84
CA GLY A 143 16.78 26.33 9.07
C GLY A 143 17.66 26.78 10.21
N LEU A 144 17.37 26.18 11.35
CA LEU A 144 18.05 26.34 12.63
C LEU A 144 18.68 25.01 13.03
N SER A 145 19.85 25.05 13.65
CA SER A 145 20.58 23.84 14.01
C SER A 145 21.35 23.95 15.32
N TRP A 146 21.55 22.80 15.95
CA TRP A 146 22.33 22.59 17.17
C TRP A 146 23.39 21.51 16.92
N GLY A 147 24.41 21.43 17.78
CA GLY A 147 25.50 20.45 17.63
C GLY A 147 26.34 20.68 16.36
N TYR A 148 26.72 19.62 15.65
CA TYR A 148 27.56 19.66 14.45
C TYR A 148 27.05 20.67 13.41
N LEU A 149 25.78 20.52 12.99
CA LEU A 149 25.15 21.35 11.97
C LEU A 149 24.96 22.80 12.40
N GLY A 150 25.06 23.10 13.71
CA GLY A 150 24.91 24.43 14.29
C GLY A 150 26.19 25.00 14.90
N SER A 151 27.33 24.34 14.69
CA SER A 151 28.62 24.65 15.34
C SER A 151 29.12 26.07 15.06
N ARG A 152 28.75 26.66 13.92
CA ARG A 152 29.04 28.07 13.60
C ARG A 152 28.42 29.03 14.61
N GLY A 153 27.24 28.68 15.14
CA GLY A 153 26.46 29.47 16.09
C GLY A 153 25.96 30.78 15.49
N GLY A 154 25.73 31.78 16.35
CA GLY A 154 25.39 33.15 15.94
C GLY A 154 24.02 33.64 16.40
N VAL A 155 23.12 32.73 16.81
CA VAL A 155 21.81 33.08 17.34
C VAL A 155 21.61 32.49 18.74
N GLY A 156 20.99 33.23 19.65
CA GLY A 156 20.68 32.74 21.00
C GLY A 156 19.66 31.60 20.97
N ASN A 157 19.85 30.59 21.83
CA ASN A 157 18.97 29.42 21.86
C ASN A 157 17.64 29.73 22.60
N PRO A 158 16.47 29.73 21.91
CA PRO A 158 15.19 30.00 22.54
C PRO A 158 14.72 28.89 23.48
N ALA A 159 15.29 27.68 23.39
CA ALA A 159 14.94 26.56 24.26
C ALA A 159 15.23 26.86 25.75
N LYS A 160 16.12 27.82 26.03
CA LYS A 160 16.42 28.33 27.38
C LYS A 160 15.21 28.92 28.10
N TRP A 161 14.17 29.33 27.38
CA TRP A 161 12.91 29.78 28.01
C TRP A 161 12.18 28.66 28.76
N PHE A 162 12.50 27.40 28.47
CA PHE A 162 11.86 26.23 29.07
C PHE A 162 12.69 25.61 30.22
N GLY A 163 13.84 26.19 30.56
CA GLY A 163 14.64 25.83 31.75
C GLY A 163 16.15 25.71 31.51
N ASP A 164 16.90 25.71 32.61
CA ASP A 164 18.38 25.72 32.60
C ASP A 164 19.00 24.43 32.04
N SER A 165 18.22 23.35 31.89
CA SER A 165 18.66 22.10 31.26
C SER A 165 19.08 22.25 29.80
N PHE A 166 18.73 23.37 29.14
CA PHE A 166 19.12 23.68 27.77
C PHE A 166 20.39 24.54 27.66
N ASP A 167 21.04 24.89 28.77
CA ASP A 167 22.19 25.80 28.77
C ASP A 167 23.48 25.15 28.27
N VAL A 168 23.69 23.87 28.61
CA VAL A 168 24.94 23.16 28.37
C VAL A 168 24.65 21.86 27.63
N ARG A 169 25.40 21.62 26.55
CA ARG A 169 25.41 20.33 25.87
C ARG A 169 26.55 19.50 26.44
N ASP A 170 26.23 18.50 27.26
CA ASP A 170 27.23 17.61 27.87
C ASP A 170 27.78 16.62 26.83
N GLN A 171 29.10 16.48 26.71
CA GLN A 171 29.68 15.36 25.96
C GLN A 171 29.60 14.09 26.83
N THR A 172 28.50 13.33 26.69
CA THR A 172 28.27 12.11 27.47
C THR A 172 29.05 10.90 26.91
N LYS A 173 29.28 9.89 27.76
CA LYS A 173 30.10 8.70 27.44
C LYS A 173 29.41 7.74 26.45
N SER A 174 30.18 7.30 25.45
CA SER A 174 29.89 6.34 24.38
C SER A 174 28.81 5.27 24.61
N GLY A 175 27.68 5.32 23.90
CA GLY A 175 26.72 4.19 23.82
C GLY A 175 25.47 4.29 24.69
N VAL A 176 25.11 5.46 25.22
CA VAL A 176 23.81 5.73 25.88
C VAL A 176 23.10 6.88 25.14
N PRO A 177 21.82 6.74 24.74
CA PRO A 177 21.08 7.84 24.12
C PRO A 177 21.01 9.09 25.02
N ALA A 178 21.56 10.21 24.55
CA ALA A 178 21.66 11.45 25.32
C ALA A 178 20.49 12.40 25.05
N PHE A 179 19.24 11.92 25.21
CA PHE A 179 18.03 12.71 24.97
C PHE A 179 17.99 14.05 25.73
N LYS A 180 18.72 14.13 26.86
CA LYS A 180 18.87 15.36 27.66
C LYS A 180 19.63 16.49 26.95
N ASN A 181 20.39 16.19 25.91
CA ASN A 181 21.21 17.15 25.17
C ASN A 181 20.48 17.76 23.96
N PHE A 182 19.31 17.25 23.60
CA PHE A 182 18.60 17.72 22.42
C PHE A 182 18.19 19.18 22.57
N PHE A 183 18.50 19.99 21.57
CA PHE A 183 18.25 21.43 21.55
C PHE A 183 18.96 22.20 22.67
N ALA A 184 19.97 21.60 23.33
CA ALA A 184 20.77 22.25 24.37
C ALA A 184 22.02 22.94 23.78
N GLY A 185 22.47 23.99 24.45
CA GLY A 185 23.63 24.81 24.10
C GLY A 185 23.28 26.30 23.99
N ASN A 186 24.21 27.16 24.37
CA ASN A 186 23.97 28.62 24.44
C ASN A 186 23.74 29.30 23.08
N ARG A 187 24.20 28.71 21.99
CA ARG A 187 24.04 29.27 20.63
C ARG A 187 23.57 28.19 19.66
N MET A 188 22.65 28.57 18.79
CA MET A 188 22.22 27.80 17.63
C MET A 188 22.82 28.39 16.34
N GLY A 189 23.03 27.54 15.35
CA GLY A 189 23.43 27.94 14.00
C GLY A 189 22.21 28.21 13.12
N VAL A 190 22.43 29.02 12.09
CA VAL A 190 21.49 29.22 11.00
C VAL A 190 22.08 28.61 9.74
N PHE A 191 21.23 28.01 8.92
CA PHE A 191 21.60 27.58 7.58
C PHE A 191 20.54 27.99 6.58
N ALA A 192 20.95 28.17 5.34
CA ALA A 192 20.05 28.50 4.24
C ALA A 192 20.58 27.87 2.96
N GLY A 193 19.72 27.67 1.97
CA GLY A 193 20.17 27.26 0.66
C GLY A 193 19.10 27.27 -0.40
N VAL A 194 19.56 27.20 -1.64
CA VAL A 194 18.76 27.19 -2.85
C VAL A 194 19.21 26.03 -3.71
N ALA A 195 18.23 25.28 -4.21
CA ALA A 195 18.37 24.28 -5.24
C ALA A 195 17.62 24.76 -6.48
N TYR A 196 18.25 24.66 -7.65
CA TYR A 196 17.66 25.01 -8.93
C TYR A 196 17.72 23.80 -9.86
N ARG A 197 16.55 23.31 -10.27
CA ARG A 197 16.42 22.29 -11.30
C ARG A 197 16.67 22.93 -12.65
N THR A 198 17.71 22.48 -13.31
CA THR A 198 18.08 23.04 -14.61
C THR A 198 17.18 22.47 -15.71
N PRO A 199 17.15 23.07 -16.90
CA PRO A 199 16.50 22.48 -18.07
C PRO A 199 17.10 21.13 -18.52
N ILE A 200 18.25 20.73 -17.97
CA ILE A 200 18.85 19.42 -18.22
C ILE A 200 18.20 18.42 -17.28
N ASP A 201 17.52 17.42 -17.84
CA ASP A 201 16.82 16.38 -17.08
C ASP A 201 17.72 15.73 -16.03
N GLY A 202 17.24 15.75 -14.78
CA GLY A 202 17.92 15.16 -13.64
C GLY A 202 19.11 15.96 -13.11
N LEU A 203 19.46 17.12 -13.67
CA LEU A 203 20.53 18.00 -13.17
C LEU A 203 19.98 19.14 -12.32
N GLU A 204 20.52 19.26 -11.11
CA GLU A 204 20.22 20.32 -10.15
C GLU A 204 21.51 21.00 -9.68
N VAL A 205 21.48 22.33 -9.60
CA VAL A 205 22.57 23.15 -9.06
C VAL A 205 22.15 23.72 -7.72
N LYS A 206 23.07 23.75 -6.76
CA LYS A 206 22.81 24.08 -5.37
C LYS A 206 23.79 25.13 -4.86
N ALA A 207 23.30 25.99 -3.98
CA ALA A 207 24.12 26.85 -3.13
C ALA A 207 23.57 26.80 -1.70
N GLU A 208 24.45 26.70 -0.71
CA GLU A 208 24.07 26.69 0.70
C GLU A 208 24.99 27.56 1.54
N TYR A 209 24.42 28.26 2.51
CA TYR A 209 25.11 28.81 3.66
C TYR A 209 25.13 27.74 4.76
N SER A 210 26.32 27.21 5.07
CA SER A 210 26.49 26.14 6.06
C SER A 210 26.48 26.68 7.48
N GLY A 211 25.66 26.05 8.34
CA GLY A 211 25.68 26.27 9.79
C GLY A 211 26.86 25.58 10.50
N VAL A 212 27.71 24.87 9.75
CA VAL A 212 28.89 24.15 10.27
C VAL A 212 30.09 25.07 10.27
N ASP A 213 30.90 24.99 11.32
CA ASP A 213 32.22 25.58 11.44
C ASP A 213 33.16 24.49 11.95
N VAL A 214 33.88 23.87 11.02
CA VAL A 214 34.72 22.69 11.31
C VAL A 214 35.92 23.02 12.20
N ASP A 215 36.32 24.28 12.31
CA ASP A 215 37.41 24.72 13.19
C ASP A 215 37.02 24.56 14.66
N LYS A 216 35.71 24.59 14.94
CA LYS A 216 35.13 24.40 16.27
C LYS A 216 34.84 22.93 16.58
N ILE A 217 35.09 22.01 15.65
CA ILE A 217 34.79 20.59 15.80
C ILE A 217 36.10 19.79 15.84
N ALA A 218 36.31 19.06 16.93
CA ALA A 218 37.53 18.26 17.11
C ALA A 218 37.47 16.94 16.32
N PHE A 219 37.94 16.95 15.07
CA PHE A 219 38.15 15.74 14.26
C PHE A 219 39.52 15.06 14.49
N GLY A 220 40.32 15.57 15.43
CA GLY A 220 41.70 15.08 15.66
C GLY A 220 42.75 15.67 14.70
N ARG A 221 42.36 16.59 13.81
CA ARG A 221 43.24 17.37 12.91
C ARG A 221 42.72 18.81 12.81
N ALA A 222 43.62 19.78 12.70
CA ALA A 222 43.24 21.17 12.45
C ALA A 222 42.75 21.33 11.00
N ILE A 223 41.51 21.77 10.84
CA ILE A 223 40.87 22.14 9.57
C ILE A 223 40.60 23.64 9.65
N LYS A 224 40.59 24.32 8.50
CA LYS A 224 40.31 25.76 8.44
C LYS A 224 39.10 26.02 7.55
N ASP A 225 38.01 26.48 8.15
CA ASP A 225 36.79 26.95 7.50
C ASP A 225 37.02 28.41 7.05
N LYS A 226 37.25 28.60 5.75
CA LYS A 226 37.53 29.92 5.18
C LYS A 226 36.26 30.65 4.76
N PHE A 227 35.22 29.91 4.39
CA PHE A 227 34.04 30.49 3.75
C PHE A 227 32.76 29.69 4.05
N PRO A 228 31.68 30.33 4.54
CA PRO A 228 30.44 29.66 4.92
C PRO A 228 29.64 29.04 3.76
N VAL A 229 29.93 29.44 2.53
CA VAL A 229 29.06 29.15 1.39
C VAL A 229 29.63 28.01 0.58
N ASN A 230 28.81 26.98 0.39
CA ASN A 230 29.10 25.85 -0.47
C ASN A 230 28.28 25.94 -1.75
N VAL A 231 28.85 25.52 -2.86
CA VAL A 231 28.17 25.42 -4.15
C VAL A 231 28.36 24.03 -4.73
N GLY A 232 27.39 23.51 -5.45
CA GLY A 232 27.48 22.16 -5.96
C GLY A 232 26.38 21.80 -6.93
N MET A 233 26.37 20.55 -7.36
CA MET A 233 25.40 20.00 -8.26
C MET A 233 25.10 18.54 -7.92
N SER A 234 23.92 18.09 -8.28
CA SER A 234 23.52 16.68 -8.28
C SER A 234 22.92 16.34 -9.63
N TYR A 235 23.37 15.23 -10.21
CA TYR A 235 22.93 14.74 -11.50
C TYR A 235 22.40 13.31 -11.38
N ARG A 236 21.23 13.06 -11.97
CA ARG A 236 20.59 11.76 -12.06
C ARG A 236 20.59 11.26 -13.50
N PRO A 237 21.73 10.73 -13.99
CA PRO A 237 21.79 10.19 -15.34
C PRO A 237 20.86 8.99 -15.53
N LEU A 238 20.57 8.25 -14.46
CA LEU A 238 19.68 7.09 -14.44
C LEU A 238 18.77 7.20 -13.20
N ARG A 239 17.57 6.63 -13.27
CA ARG A 239 16.60 6.69 -12.15
C ARG A 239 17.10 6.08 -10.84
N TRP A 240 18.01 5.11 -10.96
CA TRP A 240 18.64 4.43 -9.82
C TRP A 240 20.01 5.00 -9.44
N LEU A 241 20.56 5.96 -10.19
CA LEU A 241 21.90 6.52 -9.97
C LEU A 241 21.86 8.03 -9.79
N GLU A 242 22.42 8.52 -8.69
CA GLU A 242 22.67 9.94 -8.46
C GLU A 242 24.16 10.15 -8.19
N VAL A 243 24.72 11.17 -8.83
CA VAL A 243 26.10 11.63 -8.64
C VAL A 243 26.04 13.08 -8.23
N GLY A 244 26.70 13.45 -7.13
CA GLY A 244 26.82 14.84 -6.73
C GLY A 244 28.27 15.24 -6.52
N ALA A 245 28.54 16.52 -6.76
CA ALA A 245 29.83 17.14 -6.57
C ALA A 245 29.63 18.55 -6.02
N GLY A 246 30.50 19.00 -5.13
CA GLY A 246 30.40 20.34 -4.56
C GLY A 246 31.76 20.92 -4.22
N PHE A 247 31.88 22.24 -4.32
CA PHE A 247 32.98 23.02 -3.78
C PHE A 247 32.53 23.63 -2.46
N ILE A 248 33.12 23.16 -1.37
CA ILE A 248 32.75 23.45 0.00
C ILE A 248 33.85 24.26 0.69
N ARG A 249 33.47 25.13 1.63
CA ARG A 249 34.36 25.87 2.54
C ARG A 249 35.41 26.77 1.87
N GLY A 250 35.25 27.03 0.57
CA GLY A 250 36.10 27.93 -0.22
C GLY A 250 37.40 27.33 -0.74
N ASP A 251 37.73 26.07 -0.44
CA ASP A 251 38.96 25.43 -0.91
C ASP A 251 38.90 23.91 -1.08
N THR A 252 37.75 23.27 -0.83
CA THR A 252 37.66 21.82 -0.71
C THR A 252 36.57 21.24 -1.60
N PHE A 253 36.76 20.02 -2.11
CA PHE A 253 35.77 19.32 -2.93
C PHE A 253 35.02 18.25 -2.12
N SER A 254 33.74 18.10 -2.41
CA SER A 254 32.87 17.02 -1.96
C SER A 254 32.39 16.22 -3.16
N LEU A 255 32.18 14.92 -2.95
CA LEU A 255 31.66 14.01 -3.96
C LEU A 255 30.71 13.03 -3.29
N ASN A 256 29.59 12.69 -3.92
CA ASN A 256 28.76 11.58 -3.49
C ASN A 256 28.21 10.78 -4.67
N LEU A 257 28.04 9.48 -4.43
CA LEU A 257 27.48 8.51 -5.35
C LEU A 257 26.38 7.75 -4.62
N VAL A 258 25.16 7.78 -5.16
CA VAL A 258 23.98 7.20 -4.50
C VAL A 258 23.24 6.31 -5.47
N LEU A 259 22.97 5.09 -5.01
CA LEU A 259 22.07 4.15 -5.66
C LEU A 259 20.70 4.21 -4.99
N ARG A 260 19.65 4.34 -5.80
CA ARG A 260 18.26 4.46 -5.35
C ARG A 260 17.44 3.27 -5.82
N ALA A 261 16.57 2.80 -4.94
CA ALA A 261 15.57 1.78 -5.23
C ALA A 261 14.22 2.20 -4.63
N GLU A 262 13.13 1.84 -5.31
CA GLU A 262 11.77 2.05 -4.82
C GLU A 262 11.12 0.68 -4.61
N PRO A 263 11.32 0.04 -3.45
CA PRO A 263 10.80 -1.29 -3.14
C PRO A 263 9.34 -1.47 -3.49
N ARG A 264 8.48 -0.47 -3.29
CA ARG A 264 7.05 -0.54 -3.65
C ARG A 264 6.77 -0.75 -5.12
N ARG A 265 7.64 -0.24 -5.99
CA ARG A 265 7.50 -0.35 -7.44
C ARG A 265 8.22 -1.56 -8.01
N LEU A 266 8.92 -2.35 -7.17
CA LEU A 266 9.48 -3.62 -7.60
C LEU A 266 8.35 -4.60 -7.89
N SER A 267 8.13 -4.82 -9.18
CA SER A 267 7.34 -5.92 -9.71
C SER A 267 8.23 -7.15 -9.85
N GLY A 268 7.69 -8.32 -9.51
CA GLY A 268 8.43 -9.56 -9.62
C GLY A 268 8.72 -9.93 -11.09
N VAL A 269 9.78 -10.70 -11.32
CA VAL A 269 10.10 -11.28 -12.63
C VAL A 269 8.90 -12.08 -13.16
N ARG A 270 8.63 -11.99 -14.48
CA ARG A 270 7.58 -12.76 -15.14
C ARG A 270 7.76 -14.26 -14.83
N LYS A 271 6.71 -14.88 -14.29
CA LYS A 271 6.75 -16.28 -13.88
C LYS A 271 6.63 -17.20 -15.08
N ALA A 272 7.61 -18.07 -15.28
CA ALA A 272 7.64 -19.04 -16.35
C ALA A 272 6.90 -20.35 -15.99
N LYS A 273 6.83 -20.68 -14.69
CA LYS A 273 6.31 -21.98 -14.18
C LYS A 273 5.01 -21.88 -13.37
N THR A 274 4.38 -20.72 -13.28
CA THR A 274 3.10 -20.62 -12.56
C THR A 274 1.96 -21.13 -13.44
N PRO A 275 1.11 -22.06 -12.97
CA PRO A 275 -0.03 -22.51 -13.76
C PRO A 275 -0.93 -21.34 -14.17
N PRO A 276 -1.46 -21.33 -15.40
CA PRO A 276 -2.34 -20.25 -15.84
C PRO A 276 -3.57 -20.18 -14.94
N THR A 277 -3.97 -18.96 -14.66
CA THR A 277 -5.18 -18.68 -13.90
C THR A 277 -6.39 -19.22 -14.67
N GLN A 278 -7.22 -20.01 -14.01
CA GLN A 278 -8.40 -20.60 -14.66
C GLN A 278 -9.44 -19.53 -14.99
N ALA A 279 -9.82 -19.40 -16.27
CA ALA A 279 -10.97 -18.59 -16.66
C ALA A 279 -12.27 -19.22 -16.15
N LEU A 280 -13.25 -18.39 -15.76
CA LEU A 280 -14.58 -18.84 -15.33
C LEU A 280 -15.61 -18.42 -16.37
N THR A 281 -16.53 -19.32 -16.74
CA THR A 281 -17.70 -18.94 -17.53
C THR A 281 -18.76 -18.36 -16.58
N PRO A 282 -19.25 -17.11 -16.76
CA PRO A 282 -20.28 -16.57 -15.89
C PRO A 282 -21.53 -17.43 -15.95
N ARG A 283 -22.14 -17.72 -14.80
CA ARG A 283 -23.52 -18.19 -14.82
C ARG A 283 -24.41 -17.02 -15.22
N LEU A 284 -25.13 -17.16 -16.33
CA LEU A 284 -26.32 -16.35 -16.55
C LEU A 284 -27.26 -16.64 -15.38
N LEU A 285 -27.45 -15.66 -14.49
CA LEU A 285 -28.47 -15.70 -13.45
C LEU A 285 -29.85 -15.62 -14.14
N ASN A 286 -30.27 -16.71 -14.78
CA ASN A 286 -31.65 -16.93 -15.19
C ASN A 286 -32.39 -17.56 -14.00
N ALA A 287 -32.46 -16.83 -12.89
CA ALA A 287 -33.28 -17.19 -11.74
C ALA A 287 -34.48 -16.25 -11.68
N ASP A 288 -35.38 -16.39 -12.66
CA ASP A 288 -36.80 -16.06 -12.54
C ASP A 288 -37.57 -16.53 -13.79
N ARG A 289 -37.55 -17.85 -14.02
CA ARG A 289 -38.37 -18.50 -15.07
C ARG A 289 -39.53 -19.33 -14.54
N SER A 290 -39.85 -19.27 -13.24
CA SER A 290 -40.93 -20.06 -12.65
C SER A 290 -42.22 -19.29 -12.33
N LEU A 291 -42.36 -18.01 -12.73
CA LEU A 291 -43.58 -17.22 -12.44
C LEU A 291 -44.24 -16.49 -13.62
N ALA A 292 -43.90 -16.82 -14.87
CA ALA A 292 -44.61 -16.27 -16.03
C ALA A 292 -45.14 -17.37 -16.94
N THR A 293 -46.36 -17.83 -16.65
CA THR A 293 -47.21 -18.54 -17.62
C THR A 293 -47.67 -17.55 -18.70
N THR A 294 -46.82 -17.28 -19.68
CA THR A 294 -47.22 -16.78 -21.00
C THR A 294 -46.08 -17.06 -21.99
N PRO A 295 -46.35 -17.61 -23.18
CA PRO A 295 -45.30 -17.97 -24.12
C PRO A 295 -44.66 -16.69 -24.69
N ALA A 296 -43.44 -16.39 -24.28
CA ALA A 296 -42.67 -15.30 -24.88
C ALA A 296 -42.30 -15.67 -26.34
N PRO A 297 -42.40 -14.73 -27.30
CA PRO A 297 -42.13 -14.98 -28.69
C PRO A 297 -40.64 -15.28 -28.90
N VAL A 298 -40.40 -16.17 -29.85
CA VAL A 298 -39.09 -16.56 -30.38
C VAL A 298 -38.34 -15.32 -30.84
N VAL A 299 -37.29 -14.91 -30.11
CA VAL A 299 -36.29 -13.97 -30.65
C VAL A 299 -35.35 -14.77 -31.53
N SER A 300 -35.61 -14.71 -32.83
CA SER A 300 -34.82 -15.32 -33.88
C SER A 300 -33.40 -14.79 -33.90
N ARG A 301 -32.43 -15.70 -33.84
CA ARG A 301 -31.02 -15.48 -34.18
C ARG A 301 -30.90 -15.15 -35.68
N HIS A 302 -31.07 -13.90 -36.09
CA HIS A 302 -30.71 -13.47 -37.44
C HIS A 302 -29.94 -12.14 -37.44
N ASN A 303 -28.89 -12.09 -38.27
CA ASN A 303 -28.07 -10.94 -38.69
C ASN A 303 -26.72 -10.66 -37.98
N GLY A 304 -25.85 -11.67 -37.87
CA GLY A 304 -24.44 -11.48 -37.46
C GLY A 304 -23.60 -10.58 -38.39
N ALA A 305 -23.96 -10.47 -39.67
CA ALA A 305 -23.23 -9.61 -40.63
C ALA A 305 -23.51 -8.11 -40.43
N ALA A 306 -24.76 -7.72 -40.16
CA ALA A 306 -25.15 -6.33 -39.93
C ALA A 306 -24.58 -5.80 -38.59
N LEU A 307 -24.62 -6.63 -37.54
CA LEU A 307 -23.97 -6.33 -36.25
C LEU A 307 -22.47 -6.07 -36.42
N THR A 308 -21.77 -6.89 -37.22
CA THR A 308 -20.34 -6.72 -37.47
C THR A 308 -20.03 -5.43 -38.23
N GLN A 309 -20.86 -5.05 -39.21
CA GLN A 309 -20.69 -3.81 -39.98
C GLN A 309 -20.99 -2.56 -39.15
N VAL A 310 -22.08 -2.57 -38.37
CA VAL A 310 -22.45 -1.45 -37.48
C VAL A 310 -21.39 -1.25 -36.40
N SER A 311 -20.94 -2.33 -35.73
CA SER A 311 -19.90 -2.25 -34.70
C SER A 311 -18.56 -1.73 -35.27
N LYS A 312 -18.18 -2.16 -36.47
CA LYS A 312 -16.96 -1.64 -37.12
C LYS A 312 -17.09 -0.16 -37.47
N ALA A 313 -18.23 0.27 -38.02
CA ALA A 313 -18.46 1.67 -38.37
C ALA A 313 -18.47 2.60 -37.14
N LEU A 314 -19.04 2.16 -36.01
CA LEU A 314 -19.02 2.92 -34.76
C LEU A 314 -17.61 3.00 -34.17
N PHE A 315 -16.84 1.90 -34.21
CA PHE A 315 -15.46 1.88 -33.77
C PHE A 315 -14.55 2.79 -34.61
N ASP A 316 -14.67 2.71 -35.94
CA ASP A 316 -13.90 3.56 -36.88
C ASP A 316 -14.24 5.06 -36.68
N ALA A 317 -15.45 5.38 -36.20
CA ALA A 317 -15.87 6.74 -35.82
C ALA A 317 -15.51 7.16 -34.38
N GLY A 318 -14.75 6.33 -33.64
CA GLY A 318 -14.32 6.63 -32.27
C GLY A 318 -15.43 6.54 -31.20
N ILE A 319 -16.54 5.86 -31.50
CA ILE A 319 -17.67 5.69 -30.57
C ILE A 319 -17.59 4.31 -29.93
N GLU A 320 -17.24 4.27 -28.64
CA GLU A 320 -17.25 3.03 -27.86
C GLU A 320 -18.68 2.61 -27.52
N ALA A 321 -19.15 1.56 -28.20
CA ALA A 321 -20.51 1.05 -28.01
C ALA A 321 -20.49 -0.39 -27.47
N PRO A 322 -20.47 -0.59 -26.14
CA PRO A 322 -20.36 -1.91 -25.52
C PRO A 322 -21.58 -2.82 -25.73
N LEU A 323 -22.74 -2.28 -26.16
CA LEU A 323 -23.96 -3.07 -26.37
C LEU A 323 -24.79 -2.54 -27.54
N PHE A 324 -25.08 -3.40 -28.51
CA PHE A 324 -26.01 -3.15 -29.61
C PHE A 324 -26.99 -4.32 -29.75
N GLU A 325 -28.29 -4.03 -29.74
CA GLU A 325 -29.38 -5.00 -29.86
C GLU A 325 -30.28 -4.63 -31.04
N LEU A 326 -30.70 -5.65 -31.79
CA LEU A 326 -31.68 -5.52 -32.88
C LEU A 326 -32.91 -6.35 -32.54
N ASN A 327 -34.08 -5.72 -32.55
CA ASN A 327 -35.36 -6.38 -32.29
C ASN A 327 -36.41 -5.92 -33.32
N GLY A 328 -36.55 -6.66 -34.42
CA GLY A 328 -37.46 -6.31 -35.50
C GLY A 328 -37.06 -4.99 -36.18
N ASN A 329 -37.93 -3.99 -36.09
CA ASN A 329 -37.72 -2.65 -36.63
C ASN A 329 -37.04 -1.67 -35.64
N GLU A 330 -36.81 -2.09 -34.40
CA GLU A 330 -36.14 -1.27 -33.39
C GLU A 330 -34.69 -1.73 -33.14
N ALA A 331 -33.78 -0.77 -33.14
CA ALA A 331 -32.41 -0.95 -32.66
C ALA A 331 -32.22 -0.28 -31.29
N ARG A 332 -31.37 -0.86 -30.45
CA ARG A 332 -30.92 -0.25 -29.20
C ARG A 332 -29.40 -0.24 -29.14
N LEU A 333 -28.83 0.92 -28.81
CA LEU A 333 -27.39 1.13 -28.73
C LEU A 333 -27.05 1.78 -27.39
N THR A 334 -26.11 1.19 -26.65
CA THR A 334 -25.53 1.83 -25.46
C THR A 334 -24.10 2.23 -25.78
N ALA A 335 -23.77 3.51 -25.68
CA ALA A 335 -22.46 4.07 -26.02
C ALA A 335 -21.92 4.98 -24.90
N SER A 336 -20.60 5.06 -24.75
CA SER A 336 -19.96 6.05 -23.87
C SER A 336 -19.69 7.32 -24.65
N LEU A 337 -20.48 8.38 -24.45
CA LEU A 337 -20.32 9.65 -25.16
C LEU A 337 -19.96 10.79 -24.17
N PRO A 338 -18.85 11.53 -24.36
CA PRO A 338 -18.47 12.65 -23.49
C PRO A 338 -19.56 13.73 -23.41
N PRO A 339 -19.80 14.38 -22.25
CA PRO A 339 -20.93 15.30 -22.05
C PRO A 339 -20.93 16.51 -23.00
N ALA A 340 -19.75 17.02 -23.38
CA ALA A 340 -19.61 18.20 -24.23
C ALA A 340 -19.91 17.93 -25.73
N THR A 341 -19.89 16.67 -26.16
CA THR A 341 -20.11 16.24 -27.56
C THR A 341 -21.29 15.31 -27.74
N ALA A 342 -22.04 15.05 -26.65
CA ALA A 342 -23.06 14.01 -26.58
C ALA A 342 -24.14 14.15 -27.68
N SER A 343 -24.62 15.35 -27.98
CA SER A 343 -25.67 15.55 -28.99
C SER A 343 -25.19 15.23 -30.41
N HIS A 344 -23.98 15.65 -30.79
CA HIS A 344 -23.37 15.36 -32.10
C HIS A 344 -23.12 13.86 -32.25
N GLN A 345 -22.41 13.25 -31.30
CA GLN A 345 -22.04 11.84 -31.42
C GLN A 345 -23.26 10.91 -31.31
N SER A 346 -24.33 11.34 -30.65
CA SER A 346 -25.62 10.62 -30.63
C SER A 346 -26.28 10.58 -32.00
N LEU A 347 -26.27 11.71 -32.72
CA LEU A 347 -26.77 11.82 -34.09
C LEU A 347 -25.90 11.05 -35.09
N LEU A 348 -24.58 11.11 -34.95
CA LEU A 348 -23.64 10.33 -35.77
C LEU A 348 -23.82 8.83 -35.55
N ALA A 349 -23.94 8.39 -34.29
CA ALA A 349 -24.23 6.99 -33.95
C ALA A 349 -25.56 6.54 -34.58
N ALA A 350 -26.60 7.38 -34.52
CA ALA A 350 -27.89 7.08 -35.15
C ALA A 350 -27.80 6.94 -36.66
N TYR A 351 -27.07 7.84 -37.33
CA TYR A 351 -26.80 7.74 -38.76
C TYR A 351 -26.07 6.45 -39.13
N LEU A 352 -24.97 6.14 -38.45
CA LEU A 352 -24.15 4.95 -38.74
C LEU A 352 -24.94 3.66 -38.54
N VAL A 353 -25.79 3.59 -37.51
CA VAL A 353 -26.70 2.47 -37.29
C VAL A 353 -27.70 2.34 -38.43
N PHE A 354 -28.40 3.40 -38.84
CA PHE A 354 -29.38 3.31 -39.94
C PHE A 354 -28.74 3.06 -41.32
N ALA A 355 -27.52 3.54 -41.56
CA ALA A 355 -26.80 3.34 -42.82
C ALA A 355 -26.29 1.89 -43.00
N HIS A 356 -26.04 1.18 -41.90
CA HIS A 356 -25.47 -0.18 -41.92
C HIS A 356 -26.42 -1.27 -41.38
N SER A 357 -27.67 -0.92 -41.07
CA SER A 357 -28.74 -1.85 -40.69
C SER A 357 -29.74 -2.08 -41.84
N SER A 358 -30.50 -3.18 -41.78
CA SER A 358 -31.51 -3.50 -42.81
C SER A 358 -32.56 -2.38 -42.95
N ALA A 359 -33.17 -2.25 -44.13
CA ALA A 359 -34.17 -1.20 -44.42
C ALA A 359 -35.38 -1.22 -43.47
N ASP A 360 -35.61 -2.34 -42.79
CA ASP A 360 -36.70 -2.55 -41.84
C ASP A 360 -36.47 -1.90 -40.47
N VAL A 361 -35.25 -1.49 -40.13
CA VAL A 361 -34.95 -0.80 -38.85
C VAL A 361 -35.27 0.69 -38.98
N ASP A 362 -36.41 1.13 -38.45
CA ASP A 362 -36.90 2.51 -38.59
C ASP A 362 -36.77 3.35 -37.32
N ARG A 363 -36.44 2.72 -36.18
CA ARG A 363 -36.27 3.39 -34.89
C ARG A 363 -35.01 2.91 -34.15
N LEU A 364 -34.30 3.85 -33.53
CA LEU A 364 -33.13 3.59 -32.68
C LEU A 364 -33.33 4.26 -31.31
N THR A 365 -33.08 3.50 -30.24
CA THR A 365 -32.92 4.07 -28.90
C THR A 365 -31.43 4.07 -28.54
N LEU A 366 -30.86 5.25 -28.34
CA LEU A 366 -29.48 5.45 -27.92
C LEU A 366 -29.40 5.80 -26.43
N ARG A 367 -28.63 5.04 -25.67
CA ARG A 367 -28.34 5.30 -24.25
C ARG A 367 -26.90 5.71 -24.08
N ASN A 368 -26.66 6.83 -23.40
CA ASN A 368 -25.32 7.23 -23.03
C ASN A 368 -24.97 6.61 -21.67
N ARG A 369 -23.88 5.84 -21.60
CA ARG A 369 -23.44 5.16 -20.38
C ARG A 369 -23.16 6.14 -19.22
N LEU A 370 -22.74 7.37 -19.54
CA LEU A 370 -22.52 8.43 -18.55
C LEU A 370 -23.81 9.07 -18.03
N SER A 371 -24.95 8.89 -18.72
CA SER A 371 -26.27 9.37 -18.28
C SER A 371 -27.12 8.31 -17.56
N ASP A 372 -26.74 7.03 -17.64
CA ASP A 372 -27.44 5.93 -16.94
C ASP A 372 -27.31 6.06 -15.40
N ASP A 373 -26.22 6.63 -14.91
CA ASP A 373 -26.04 6.97 -13.48
C ASP A 373 -26.95 8.13 -13.00
N LEU A 374 -27.64 8.81 -13.94
CA LEU A 374 -28.52 9.95 -13.70
C LEU A 374 -30.02 9.66 -13.97
N GLY A 375 -30.35 8.45 -14.43
CA GLY A 375 -31.74 8.00 -14.64
C GLY A 375 -32.49 8.66 -15.80
N VAL A 376 -31.79 9.15 -16.83
CA VAL A 376 -32.40 9.77 -18.02
C VAL A 376 -32.81 8.70 -19.05
N GLU A 377 -34.04 8.75 -19.60
CA GLU A 377 -34.45 7.87 -20.69
C GLU A 377 -33.61 8.13 -21.97
N GLY A 378 -33.22 7.05 -22.67
CA GLY A 378 -32.36 7.13 -23.86
C GLY A 378 -32.97 7.95 -25.00
N GLN A 379 -32.12 8.61 -25.80
CA GLN A 379 -32.54 9.40 -26.96
C GLN A 379 -33.12 8.49 -28.05
N VAL A 380 -34.25 8.87 -28.62
CA VAL A 380 -34.93 8.09 -29.67
C VAL A 380 -34.78 8.79 -31.01
N PHE A 381 -34.25 8.06 -32.01
CA PHE A 381 -34.09 8.52 -33.39
C PHE A 381 -34.96 7.68 -34.32
N THR A 382 -35.54 8.32 -35.34
CA THR A 382 -36.22 7.63 -36.44
C THR A 382 -35.44 7.78 -37.74
N ARG A 383 -35.47 6.76 -38.61
CA ARG A 383 -34.74 6.76 -39.88
C ARG A 383 -35.12 7.94 -40.77
N ASP A 384 -36.41 8.29 -40.82
CA ASP A 384 -36.93 9.42 -41.59
C ASP A 384 -36.40 10.78 -41.09
N LEU A 385 -36.31 10.95 -39.76
CA LEU A 385 -35.75 12.17 -39.15
C LEU A 385 -34.27 12.33 -39.50
N VAL A 386 -33.49 11.27 -39.37
CA VAL A 386 -32.05 11.28 -39.70
C VAL A 386 -31.84 11.56 -41.20
N ILE A 387 -32.67 10.98 -42.09
CA ILE A 387 -32.61 11.26 -43.53
C ILE A 387 -32.94 12.73 -43.86
N LYS A 388 -33.94 13.32 -43.19
CA LYS A 388 -34.31 14.72 -43.38
C LYS A 388 -33.19 15.66 -42.93
N LEU A 389 -32.54 15.37 -41.80
CA LEU A 389 -31.40 16.13 -41.30
C LEU A 389 -30.18 16.07 -42.24
N VAL A 390 -29.88 14.89 -42.80
CA VAL A 390 -28.81 14.72 -43.81
C VAL A 390 -29.08 15.55 -45.08
N ARG A 391 -30.36 15.67 -45.48
CA ARG A 391 -30.75 16.40 -46.71
C ARG A 391 -30.86 17.90 -46.53
N ALA A 392 -31.18 18.38 -45.33
CA ALA A 392 -31.53 19.77 -45.08
C ALA A 392 -30.33 20.68 -44.79
N ASP A 393 -29.17 20.13 -44.42
CA ASP A 393 -28.13 20.92 -43.77
C ASP A 393 -26.71 20.69 -44.35
N ALA A 394 -26.10 21.77 -44.87
CA ALA A 394 -24.74 21.76 -45.36
C ALA A 394 -23.70 21.58 -44.23
N ALA A 395 -23.96 22.15 -43.05
CA ALA A 395 -23.11 22.00 -41.87
C ALA A 395 -23.12 20.57 -41.34
N PHE A 396 -24.25 19.85 -41.50
CA PHE A 396 -24.32 18.42 -41.16
C PHE A 396 -23.45 17.55 -42.07
N ASN A 397 -23.37 17.86 -43.37
CA ASN A 397 -22.47 17.18 -44.29
C ASN A 397 -20.99 17.45 -43.98
N ASP A 398 -20.65 18.63 -43.47
CA ASP A 398 -19.30 18.95 -43.03
C ASP A 398 -18.94 18.26 -41.69
N LEU A 399 -19.93 18.10 -40.80
CA LEU A 399 -19.84 17.26 -39.60
C LEU A 399 -19.49 15.81 -39.92
N LEU A 400 -20.19 15.22 -40.89
CA LEU A 400 -19.98 13.85 -41.34
C LEU A 400 -18.57 13.67 -41.89
N LYS A 401 -18.04 14.65 -42.63
CA LYS A 401 -16.65 14.65 -43.12
C LYS A 401 -15.63 14.72 -41.99
N ALA A 402 -15.87 15.54 -40.96
CA ALA A 402 -15.00 15.62 -39.78
C ALA A 402 -14.95 14.28 -39.00
N GLY A 403 -16.06 13.53 -38.99
CA GLY A 403 -16.14 12.17 -38.45
C GLY A 403 -15.61 11.06 -39.39
N GLY A 404 -14.97 11.41 -40.51
CA GLY A 404 -14.38 10.46 -41.46
C GLY A 404 -15.28 10.02 -42.62
N VAL A 405 -16.50 10.53 -42.77
CA VAL A 405 -17.38 10.16 -43.90
C VAL A 405 -17.09 11.03 -45.13
N THR A 406 -16.46 10.46 -46.15
CA THR A 406 -15.93 11.18 -47.32
C THR A 406 -16.92 11.38 -48.47
N ALA A 407 -17.96 10.54 -48.56
CA ALA A 407 -19.05 10.73 -49.52
C ALA A 407 -20.33 10.02 -49.05
N VAL A 408 -21.49 10.66 -49.25
CA VAL A 408 -22.81 10.06 -49.00
C VAL A 408 -23.62 10.10 -50.29
N THR A 409 -24.05 8.93 -50.76
CA THR A 409 -24.94 8.80 -51.92
C THR A 409 -26.28 8.27 -51.43
N MET A 410 -27.35 9.00 -51.77
CA MET A 410 -28.72 8.56 -51.50
C MET A 410 -29.38 8.09 -52.79
N THR A 411 -29.97 6.91 -52.78
CA THR A 411 -30.80 6.40 -53.89
C THR A 411 -32.13 5.92 -53.31
N GLY A 412 -33.19 6.72 -53.45
CA GLY A 412 -34.48 6.41 -52.83
C GLY A 412 -34.45 6.43 -51.30
N LYS A 413 -34.76 5.30 -50.66
CA LYS A 413 -34.67 5.09 -49.20
C LYS A 413 -33.31 4.53 -48.75
N ASP A 414 -32.43 4.18 -49.70
CA ASP A 414 -31.12 3.60 -49.40
C ASP A 414 -30.06 4.69 -49.29
N VAL A 415 -29.24 4.60 -48.23
CA VAL A 415 -28.15 5.52 -47.92
C VAL A 415 -26.86 4.74 -47.92
N THR A 416 -25.91 5.10 -48.79
CA THR A 416 -24.58 4.49 -48.82
C THR A 416 -23.51 5.55 -48.51
N ALA A 417 -22.61 5.22 -47.58
CA ALA A 417 -21.54 6.11 -47.13
C ALA A 417 -20.16 5.49 -47.42
N ARG A 418 -19.21 6.32 -47.84
CA ARG A 418 -17.78 5.97 -47.89
C ARG A 418 -17.08 6.62 -46.71
N VAL A 419 -16.27 5.84 -45.98
CA VAL A 419 -15.50 6.31 -44.81
C VAL A 419 -14.01 6.37 -45.19
N GLY A 420 -13.37 7.50 -44.93
CA GLY A 420 -11.92 7.75 -45.03
C GLY A 420 -11.36 8.19 -43.67
N GLU A 421 -10.07 8.58 -43.63
CA GLU A 421 -9.43 9.02 -42.38
C GLU A 421 -10.03 10.35 -41.85
N PRO A 422 -10.32 10.45 -40.53
CA PRO A 422 -10.91 11.66 -39.95
C PRO A 422 -9.93 12.84 -39.93
N LEU A 423 -10.40 14.02 -40.33
CA LEU A 423 -9.66 15.28 -40.21
C LEU A 423 -10.05 16.00 -38.91
N PRO A 424 -9.11 16.65 -38.20
CA PRO A 424 -9.43 17.43 -37.00
C PRO A 424 -10.36 18.62 -37.36
N PRO A 425 -11.46 18.85 -36.62
CA PRO A 425 -12.42 19.90 -36.94
C PRO A 425 -11.83 21.29 -36.69
N ASP A 426 -12.12 22.24 -37.58
CA ASP A 426 -11.73 23.64 -37.41
C ASP A 426 -12.71 24.41 -36.51
N GLU A 427 -12.26 25.57 -36.03
CA GLU A 427 -12.97 26.41 -35.06
C GLU A 427 -14.33 26.92 -35.60
N ALA A 428 -14.43 27.08 -36.93
CA ALA A 428 -15.67 27.47 -37.61
C ALA A 428 -16.73 26.34 -37.57
N THR A 429 -16.31 25.09 -37.72
CA THR A 429 -17.16 23.90 -37.62
C THR A 429 -17.70 23.71 -36.20
N VAL A 430 -16.89 24.01 -35.17
CA VAL A 430 -17.30 23.95 -33.76
C VAL A 430 -18.33 25.04 -33.41
N SER A 431 -18.26 26.20 -34.05
CA SER A 431 -19.23 27.29 -33.80
C SER A 431 -20.59 27.04 -34.46
N ALA A 432 -20.62 26.51 -35.68
CA ALA A 432 -21.88 26.15 -36.36
C ALA A 432 -22.65 25.03 -35.64
N LEU A 433 -21.91 24.17 -34.91
CA LEU A 433 -22.45 23.09 -34.08
C LEU A 433 -23.28 23.56 -32.87
N ALA A 434 -22.98 24.73 -32.33
CA ALA A 434 -23.72 25.28 -31.18
C ALA A 434 -25.12 25.78 -31.59
N ASP A 435 -25.27 26.25 -32.83
CA ASP A 435 -26.50 26.85 -33.34
C ASP A 435 -27.58 25.81 -33.74
N LEU A 436 -27.18 24.55 -33.97
CA LEU A 436 -28.10 23.46 -34.36
C LEU A 436 -28.73 22.68 -33.20
N ALA A 437 -28.20 22.83 -31.98
CA ALA A 437 -28.66 22.13 -30.77
C ALA A 437 -30.16 22.35 -30.41
N PRO A 438 -30.80 23.50 -30.69
CA PRO A 438 -32.21 23.72 -30.33
C PRO A 438 -33.22 22.91 -31.17
N ALA A 439 -32.86 22.51 -32.40
CA ALA A 439 -33.80 21.81 -33.31
C ALA A 439 -34.04 20.33 -32.94
N ALA A 440 -33.14 19.72 -32.16
CA ALA A 440 -33.27 18.34 -31.69
C ALA A 440 -33.98 18.19 -30.33
N GLY A 441 -34.18 19.29 -29.59
CA GLY A 441 -34.79 19.29 -28.26
C GLY A 441 -36.32 19.27 -28.22
N GLY A 442 -37.00 19.25 -29.38
CA GLY A 442 -38.44 19.49 -29.50
C GLY A 442 -39.37 18.26 -29.45
N LEU A 443 -38.92 17.07 -29.05
CA LEU A 443 -39.74 15.83 -29.08
C LEU A 443 -40.06 15.24 -27.69
N ALA A 444 -40.13 16.08 -26.66
CA ALA A 444 -40.57 15.68 -25.32
C ALA A 444 -41.89 16.36 -24.93
N THR A 445 -43.03 15.85 -25.42
CA THR A 445 -44.38 16.07 -24.87
C THR A 445 -45.32 14.98 -25.40
N VAL A 446 -46.30 14.37 -24.72
CA VAL A 446 -46.81 14.22 -23.35
C VAL A 446 -47.94 13.16 -23.47
N GLU A 447 -48.15 12.30 -22.47
CA GLU A 447 -49.47 11.76 -22.02
C GLU A 447 -49.18 10.90 -20.77
N SER A 448 -49.70 11.08 -19.56
CA SER A 448 -50.85 11.76 -18.94
C SER A 448 -50.42 12.07 -17.47
N ALA A 449 -50.97 12.99 -16.67
CA ALA A 449 -52.34 13.43 -16.50
C ALA A 449 -52.40 14.80 -15.79
N THR A 450 -53.34 15.64 -16.25
CA THR A 450 -54.21 16.55 -15.49
C THR A 450 -53.61 17.42 -14.37
N GLY A 451 -53.51 18.72 -14.65
CA GLY A 451 -53.42 19.77 -13.62
C GLY A 451 -52.72 21.00 -14.15
N GLU A 452 -53.50 22.02 -14.52
CA GLU A 452 -52.99 23.37 -14.81
C GLU A 452 -52.32 23.93 -13.55
N GLU A 453 -50.98 24.03 -13.54
CA GLU A 453 -50.22 25.05 -12.80
C GLU A 453 -48.70 24.93 -13.09
N GLY A 454 -48.11 25.99 -13.66
CA GLY A 454 -46.68 26.35 -13.52
C GLY A 454 -45.62 25.44 -14.14
N ILE A 455 -45.05 25.83 -15.28
CA ILE A 455 -43.75 25.28 -15.76
C ILE A 455 -42.64 25.84 -14.85
N ALA A 456 -42.10 25.01 -13.96
CA ALA A 456 -40.98 25.36 -13.10
C ALA A 456 -39.66 25.40 -13.91
N SER A 457 -38.89 26.47 -13.74
CA SER A 457 -37.54 26.65 -14.28
C SER A 457 -36.56 25.58 -13.74
N LEU A 458 -35.46 25.33 -14.45
CA LEU A 458 -34.41 24.38 -14.04
C LEU A 458 -33.85 24.68 -12.62
N ALA A 459 -33.88 25.95 -12.21
CA ALA A 459 -33.49 26.38 -10.88
C ALA A 459 -34.50 25.93 -9.82
N GLU A 460 -35.80 26.04 -10.09
CA GLU A 460 -36.88 25.59 -9.20
C GLU A 460 -36.90 24.06 -9.05
N LEU A 461 -36.61 23.31 -10.13
CA LEU A 461 -36.49 21.85 -10.08
C LEU A 461 -35.27 21.38 -9.26
N LYS A 462 -34.14 22.10 -9.35
CA LYS A 462 -32.95 21.83 -8.53
C LYS A 462 -33.18 22.14 -7.05
N GLN A 463 -33.88 23.24 -6.76
CA GLN A 463 -34.27 23.61 -5.39
C GLN A 463 -35.27 22.60 -4.79
N ALA A 464 -36.25 22.14 -5.56
CA ALA A 464 -37.22 21.13 -5.12
C ALA A 464 -36.53 19.77 -4.84
N ARG A 465 -35.56 19.38 -5.67
CA ARG A 465 -34.80 18.13 -5.48
C ARG A 465 -33.87 18.18 -4.26
N ALA A 466 -33.17 19.29 -4.06
CA ALA A 466 -32.33 19.49 -2.87
C ALA A 466 -33.18 19.48 -1.57
N ALA A 467 -34.38 20.07 -1.61
CA ALA A 467 -35.32 20.04 -0.49
C ALA A 467 -35.83 18.61 -0.20
N ASP A 468 -36.13 17.81 -1.22
CA ASP A 468 -36.63 16.45 -1.04
C ASP A 468 -35.55 15.49 -0.49
N GLN A 469 -34.31 15.65 -0.95
CA GLN A 469 -33.17 14.88 -0.44
C GLN A 469 -32.81 15.26 0.99
N ALA A 470 -32.84 16.56 1.32
CA ALA A 470 -32.68 17.06 2.68
C ALA A 470 -33.71 16.46 3.65
N LYS A 471 -34.98 16.39 3.22
CA LYS A 471 -36.06 15.79 4.02
C LYS A 471 -35.79 14.32 4.32
N ARG A 472 -35.35 13.54 3.33
CA ARG A 472 -35.01 12.12 3.53
C ARG A 472 -33.83 11.95 4.48
N TYR A 473 -32.76 12.72 4.28
CA TYR A 473 -31.55 12.62 5.09
C TYR A 473 -31.77 13.05 6.55
N LEU A 474 -32.57 14.10 6.77
CA LEU A 474 -32.91 14.56 8.11
C LEU A 474 -33.90 13.61 8.82
N ALA A 475 -34.79 12.96 8.06
CA ALA A 475 -35.68 11.93 8.60
C ALA A 475 -34.91 10.68 9.07
N ASP A 476 -33.88 10.25 8.33
CA ASP A 476 -33.04 9.10 8.69
C ASP A 476 -32.28 9.30 10.03
N VAL A 477 -32.01 10.54 10.41
CA VAL A 477 -31.38 10.91 11.69
C VAL A 477 -32.39 11.29 12.78
N GLY A 478 -33.68 11.04 12.56
CA GLY A 478 -34.75 11.21 13.53
C GLY A 478 -35.27 12.65 13.69
N LEU A 479 -35.00 13.53 12.73
CA LEU A 479 -35.54 14.91 12.69
C LEU A 479 -36.70 14.99 11.69
N GLN A 480 -37.85 15.51 12.13
CA GLN A 480 -39.00 15.72 11.27
C GLN A 480 -38.98 17.12 10.68
N VAL A 481 -38.70 17.23 9.38
CA VAL A 481 -38.67 18.51 8.67
C VAL A 481 -40.10 19.04 8.49
N SER A 482 -40.38 20.22 9.04
CA SER A 482 -41.68 20.89 8.96
C SER A 482 -41.78 21.83 7.76
N ASP A 483 -40.70 22.51 7.39
CA ASP A 483 -40.67 23.41 6.23
C ASP A 483 -39.26 23.55 5.64
N ILE A 484 -39.17 23.81 4.33
CA ILE A 484 -37.95 24.19 3.61
C ILE A 484 -38.29 25.34 2.67
N ALA A 485 -37.73 26.52 2.95
CA ALA A 485 -37.91 27.72 2.14
C ALA A 485 -36.56 28.29 1.71
N VAL A 486 -36.45 28.71 0.45
CA VAL A 486 -35.30 29.52 0.00
C VAL A 486 -35.69 30.99 0.11
N LYS A 487 -35.01 31.74 0.98
CA LYS A 487 -35.18 33.20 1.14
C LYS A 487 -33.85 33.89 0.94
N ASP A 488 -33.83 34.92 0.10
CA ASP A 488 -32.66 35.77 -0.15
C ASP A 488 -31.38 34.99 -0.53
N GLY A 489 -31.52 33.91 -1.31
CA GLY A 489 -30.40 33.07 -1.74
C GLY A 489 -29.85 32.12 -0.66
N ALA A 490 -30.56 31.97 0.46
CA ALA A 490 -30.25 31.02 1.53
C ALA A 490 -31.38 30.01 1.75
N ALA A 491 -31.03 28.74 1.92
CA ALA A 491 -31.98 27.69 2.28
C ALA A 491 -32.25 27.71 3.79
N VAL A 492 -33.50 27.91 4.19
CA VAL A 492 -33.94 27.85 5.58
C VAL A 492 -34.75 26.56 5.77
N VAL A 493 -34.27 25.69 6.64
CA VAL A 493 -34.90 24.41 6.99
C VAL A 493 -35.38 24.48 8.43
N GLU A 494 -36.64 24.18 8.65
CA GLU A 494 -37.21 24.02 9.99
C GLU A 494 -37.50 22.54 10.24
N ALA A 495 -37.01 22.02 11.37
CA ALA A 495 -37.22 20.64 11.76
C ALA A 495 -37.58 20.53 13.25
N SER A 496 -38.23 19.43 13.61
CA SER A 496 -38.58 19.12 14.98
C SER A 496 -38.00 17.78 15.43
N ALA A 497 -37.58 17.70 16.69
CA ALA A 497 -37.01 16.48 17.27
C ALA A 497 -38.00 15.82 18.23
N ALA A 498 -38.23 14.51 18.06
CA ALA A 498 -39.12 13.73 18.93
C ALA A 498 -38.47 13.37 20.30
N GLY A 499 -37.15 13.46 20.43
CA GLY A 499 -36.37 13.11 21.63
C GLY A 499 -35.20 14.08 21.94
N PRO A 500 -34.40 13.83 22.98
CA PRO A 500 -33.21 14.64 23.28
C PRO A 500 -32.17 14.54 22.16
N LEU A 501 -31.59 15.69 21.77
CA LEU A 501 -30.59 15.76 20.70
C LEU A 501 -29.20 15.35 21.23
N SER A 502 -28.64 14.27 20.68
CA SER A 502 -27.24 13.90 20.94
C SER A 502 -26.29 14.70 20.04
N GLU A 503 -25.01 14.77 20.44
CA GLU A 503 -23.97 15.42 19.64
C GLU A 503 -23.79 14.77 18.26
N SER A 504 -24.03 13.45 18.14
CA SER A 504 -23.97 12.73 16.87
C SER A 504 -25.05 13.18 15.89
N VAL A 505 -26.29 13.34 16.36
CA VAL A 505 -27.43 13.82 15.55
C VAL A 505 -27.18 15.25 15.08
N LEU A 506 -26.62 16.11 15.93
CA LEU A 506 -26.28 17.49 15.55
C LEU A 506 -25.16 17.56 14.48
N ARG A 507 -24.17 16.65 14.52
CA ARG A 507 -23.12 16.57 13.50
C ARG A 507 -23.63 16.05 12.16
N GLU A 508 -24.49 15.05 12.17
CA GLU A 508 -25.10 14.52 10.95
C GLU A 508 -26.08 15.53 10.33
N ALA A 509 -26.85 16.25 11.15
CA ALA A 509 -27.68 17.36 10.70
C ALA A 509 -26.86 18.49 10.04
N ALA A 510 -25.65 18.78 10.56
CA ALA A 510 -24.73 19.72 9.93
C ALA A 510 -24.16 19.21 8.60
N ALA A 511 -23.85 17.93 8.50
CA ALA A 511 -23.41 17.30 7.25
C ALA A 511 -24.51 17.30 6.18
N ALA A 512 -25.75 17.01 6.58
CA ALA A 512 -26.92 17.11 5.71
C ALA A 512 -27.12 18.54 5.19
N THR A 513 -26.96 19.54 6.07
CA THR A 513 -27.08 20.97 5.70
C THR A 513 -26.00 21.41 4.69
N LEU A 514 -24.79 20.83 4.77
CA LEU A 514 -23.72 21.06 3.78
C LEU A 514 -23.97 20.32 2.46
N ALA A 515 -24.59 19.14 2.49
CA ALA A 515 -24.95 18.40 1.28
C ALA A 515 -25.98 19.16 0.43
N ILE A 516 -26.93 19.86 1.09
CA ILE A 516 -27.89 20.75 0.42
C ILE A 516 -27.16 21.82 -0.41
N LEU A 517 -26.11 22.44 0.14
CA LEU A 517 -25.31 23.46 -0.56
C LEU A 517 -24.46 22.89 -1.69
N ALA A 518 -23.94 21.66 -1.52
CA ALA A 518 -23.12 21.01 -2.54
C ALA A 518 -23.94 20.62 -3.79
N GLU A 519 -25.19 20.22 -3.61
CA GLU A 519 -26.07 19.82 -4.73
C GLU A 519 -26.77 21.01 -5.41
N SER A 520 -26.97 22.12 -4.70
CA SER A 520 -27.57 23.33 -5.29
C SER A 520 -26.65 24.09 -6.24
N GLY A 521 -25.33 23.80 -6.24
CA GLY A 521 -24.33 24.58 -6.99
C GLY A 521 -24.35 26.07 -6.61
N ASP A 522 -24.09 26.96 -7.56
CA ASP A 522 -24.07 28.42 -7.34
C ASP A 522 -25.45 29.05 -7.03
N ALA A 523 -26.53 28.26 -6.99
CA ALA A 523 -27.90 28.75 -6.81
C ALA A 523 -28.29 29.06 -5.35
N ILE A 524 -27.56 28.54 -4.36
CA ILE A 524 -27.80 28.78 -2.93
C ILE A 524 -26.47 29.08 -2.23
N ALA A 525 -26.33 30.26 -1.64
CA ALA A 525 -25.08 30.75 -1.06
C ALA A 525 -24.88 30.35 0.42
N ALA A 526 -25.96 30.03 1.13
CA ALA A 526 -25.94 29.66 2.55
C ALA A 526 -27.13 28.78 2.94
N ALA A 527 -27.00 28.00 4.01
CA ALA A 527 -28.08 27.16 4.53
C ALA A 527 -28.18 27.24 6.05
N LYS A 528 -29.39 27.30 6.57
CA LYS A 528 -29.70 27.41 8.00
C LYS A 528 -30.76 26.38 8.40
N LEU A 529 -30.41 25.50 9.32
CA LEU A 529 -31.32 24.52 9.91
C LEU A 529 -31.67 24.93 11.34
N THR A 530 -32.96 25.07 11.63
CA THR A 530 -33.47 25.35 12.98
C THR A 530 -34.22 24.13 13.50
N ILE A 531 -33.84 23.64 14.68
CA ILE A 531 -34.44 22.46 15.31
C ILE A 531 -35.24 22.89 16.54
N ALA A 532 -36.54 22.58 16.54
CA ALA A 532 -37.46 22.86 17.64
C ALA A 532 -37.89 21.58 18.37
N ARG A 533 -38.21 21.70 19.67
CA ARG A 533 -38.80 20.63 20.48
C ARG A 533 -39.90 21.23 21.36
N GLY A 534 -41.12 20.70 21.25
CA GLY A 534 -42.27 21.20 22.02
C GLY A 534 -42.59 22.69 21.79
N GLY A 535 -42.29 23.22 20.60
CA GLY A 535 -42.47 24.63 20.24
C GLY A 535 -41.32 25.57 20.62
N ALA A 536 -40.29 25.09 21.32
CA ALA A 536 -39.09 25.87 21.65
C ALA A 536 -37.90 25.50 20.75
N VAL A 537 -37.20 26.48 20.18
CA VAL A 537 -35.97 26.26 19.41
C VAL A 537 -34.85 25.81 20.34
N VAL A 538 -34.30 24.62 20.08
CA VAL A 538 -33.26 23.98 20.89
C VAL A 538 -31.87 24.00 20.23
N ALA A 539 -31.79 24.04 18.90
CA ALA A 539 -30.52 24.15 18.18
C ALA A 539 -30.67 24.87 16.83
N THR A 540 -29.62 25.58 16.41
CA THR A 540 -29.51 26.17 15.07
C THR A 540 -28.16 25.82 14.45
N VAL A 541 -28.16 25.45 13.18
CA VAL A 541 -26.97 25.09 12.39
C VAL A 541 -26.88 25.98 11.15
N GLU A 542 -25.74 26.63 10.92
CA GLU A 542 -25.53 27.54 9.78
C GLU A 542 -24.29 27.16 8.93
N ALA A 543 -24.45 27.16 7.60
CA ALA A 543 -23.42 26.89 6.59
C ALA A 543 -23.33 28.05 5.56
N PRO A 544 -22.13 28.44 5.04
CA PRO A 544 -20.83 27.76 5.10
C PRO A 544 -19.96 28.28 6.27
N GLY A 545 -20.46 28.16 7.51
CA GLY A 545 -19.71 28.47 8.73
C GLY A 545 -19.58 27.31 9.71
N GLY A 546 -20.40 26.24 9.57
CA GLY A 546 -20.35 25.04 10.41
C GLY A 546 -20.61 25.30 11.91
N ALA A 547 -21.15 26.46 12.27
CA ALA A 547 -21.41 26.80 13.66
C ALA A 547 -22.71 26.15 14.14
N ILE A 548 -22.60 25.29 15.15
CA ILE A 548 -23.74 24.72 15.87
C ILE A 548 -23.96 25.58 17.11
N ILE A 549 -25.09 26.28 17.19
CA ILE A 549 -25.46 27.11 18.34
C ILE A 549 -26.56 26.36 19.11
N ALA A 550 -26.19 25.69 20.19
CA ALA A 550 -27.13 25.03 21.12
C ALA A 550 -27.56 26.02 22.20
N LYS A 551 -28.88 26.12 22.46
CA LYS A 551 -29.42 27.11 23.42
C LYS A 551 -29.21 26.70 24.88
N ASP A 552 -29.03 25.40 25.14
CA ASP A 552 -28.84 24.83 26.47
C ASP A 552 -27.36 24.49 26.73
N GLY A 553 -26.55 25.54 26.97
CA GLY A 553 -25.35 25.46 27.82
C GLY A 553 -24.09 24.71 27.37
N ALA A 554 -24.06 24.02 26.22
CA ALA A 554 -22.84 23.32 25.75
C ALA A 554 -22.33 23.90 24.41
N VAL A 555 -21.49 24.94 24.49
CA VAL A 555 -20.73 25.44 23.33
C VAL A 555 -19.48 24.59 23.13
N SER A 556 -19.45 23.74 22.09
CA SER A 556 -18.18 23.17 21.63
C SER A 556 -17.46 24.21 20.75
N LYS A 557 -16.47 24.89 21.32
CA LYS A 557 -15.47 25.65 20.53
C LYS A 557 -14.40 24.67 20.08
N GLY A 558 -14.40 24.29 18.80
CA GLY A 558 -13.26 23.57 18.23
C GLY A 558 -13.55 22.80 16.96
N GLY A 559 -13.72 23.49 15.83
CA GLY A 559 -13.78 22.84 14.52
C GLY A 559 -13.67 23.85 13.38
N ARG A 560 -12.46 24.32 13.06
CA ARG A 560 -12.21 24.98 11.77
C ARG A 560 -12.08 23.90 10.71
N LEU A 561 -13.13 23.73 9.89
CA LEU A 561 -13.07 23.00 8.63
C LEU A 561 -12.81 23.98 7.47
N ALA A 562 -12.17 23.45 6.43
CA ALA A 562 -11.39 24.13 5.41
C ALA A 562 -12.14 25.16 4.56
N ARG A 563 -11.38 26.15 4.04
CA ARG A 563 -11.84 27.12 3.03
C ARG A 563 -11.82 26.51 1.62
N PRO A 564 -12.61 27.05 0.66
CA PRO A 564 -12.77 26.49 -0.67
C PRO A 564 -11.51 26.72 -1.52
N GLY A 565 -10.99 25.66 -2.15
CA GLY A 565 -9.81 25.74 -3.03
C GLY A 565 -8.99 24.46 -3.19
N MET A 566 -9.32 23.36 -2.49
CA MET A 566 -8.65 22.07 -2.74
C MET A 566 -9.22 21.41 -3.99
N ARG A 567 -8.38 21.21 -5.01
CA ARG A 567 -8.61 20.21 -6.06
C ARG A 567 -8.56 18.82 -5.43
N TYR A 568 -9.61 18.04 -5.64
CA TYR A 568 -9.71 16.65 -5.18
C TYR A 568 -8.60 15.80 -5.81
N LEU A 569 -7.71 15.23 -4.98
CA LEU A 569 -7.05 13.98 -5.34
C LEU A 569 -8.13 12.89 -5.33
N PRO A 570 -8.17 11.98 -6.31
CA PRO A 570 -9.17 10.93 -6.36
C PRO A 570 -8.95 9.97 -5.17
N LEU A 571 -9.83 10.07 -4.18
CA LEU A 571 -10.05 9.06 -3.15
C LEU A 571 -10.69 7.83 -3.81
N TYR A 572 -9.92 7.05 -4.56
CA TYR A 572 -10.28 5.65 -4.74
C TYR A 572 -9.96 4.91 -3.45
N GLY A 573 -11.01 4.43 -2.79
CA GLY A 573 -10.91 3.60 -1.60
C GLY A 573 -11.40 4.31 -0.35
N TYR A 574 -12.72 4.49 -0.22
CA TYR A 574 -13.33 4.63 1.10
C TYR A 574 -14.83 4.32 1.04
N VAL A 575 -15.21 3.16 1.58
CA VAL A 575 -16.57 2.91 2.09
C VAL A 575 -16.40 2.74 3.61
N PRO A 576 -17.06 3.55 4.44
CA PRO A 576 -17.01 3.38 5.89
C PRO A 576 -17.57 2.01 6.31
N TRP A 577 -16.96 1.41 7.32
CA TRP A 577 -17.35 0.15 7.99
C TRP A 577 -18.81 0.12 8.51
N SER A 578 -19.53 1.25 8.48
CA SER A 578 -20.89 1.41 9.00
C SER A 578 -21.97 1.59 7.93
N ALA A 579 -21.66 1.46 6.64
CA ALA A 579 -22.72 1.44 5.62
C ALA A 579 -23.59 0.17 5.81
N PRO A 580 -24.93 0.28 5.93
CA PRO A 580 -25.78 -0.89 5.96
C PRO A 580 -25.53 -1.72 4.69
N GLN A 581 -25.18 -3.00 4.87
CA GLN A 581 -25.01 -3.88 3.72
C GLN A 581 -26.32 -3.94 2.92
N PRO A 582 -26.29 -3.77 1.59
CA PRO A 582 -27.50 -3.90 0.80
C PRO A 582 -28.09 -5.29 1.02
N SER A 583 -29.39 -5.36 1.35
CA SER A 583 -30.10 -6.62 1.51
C SER A 583 -30.05 -7.41 0.20
N ARG A 584 -29.40 -8.57 0.22
CA ARG A 584 -29.23 -9.48 -0.92
C ARG A 584 -29.88 -10.84 -0.62
N PRO A 585 -30.27 -11.60 -1.67
CA PRO A 585 -31.36 -12.57 -1.61
C PRO A 585 -31.13 -13.74 -0.65
N VAL A 586 -32.25 -14.34 -0.23
CA VAL A 586 -32.30 -15.52 0.64
C VAL A 586 -31.53 -16.66 -0.03
N VAL A 587 -30.40 -17.06 0.58
CA VAL A 587 -29.62 -18.23 0.15
C VAL A 587 -30.54 -19.45 0.19
N SER A 588 -30.64 -20.19 -0.91
CA SER A 588 -31.39 -21.44 -0.92
C SER A 588 -30.76 -22.40 0.11
N GLU A 589 -31.45 -22.67 1.22
CA GLU A 589 -30.89 -23.37 2.39
C GLU A 589 -30.44 -24.82 2.12
N VAL A 590 -30.76 -25.38 0.95
CA VAL A 590 -30.53 -26.79 0.64
C VAL A 590 -29.57 -26.95 -0.54
N SER A 591 -28.26 -26.87 -0.28
CA SER A 591 -27.26 -27.44 -1.19
C SER A 591 -27.00 -28.89 -0.80
N ALA A 592 -27.07 -29.83 -1.75
CA ALA A 592 -26.65 -31.20 -1.52
C ALA A 592 -25.16 -31.26 -1.06
N PRO A 593 -24.80 -32.24 -0.22
CA PRO A 593 -23.39 -32.52 0.09
C PRO A 593 -22.60 -32.80 -1.20
N LEU A 594 -21.30 -32.49 -1.20
CA LEU A 594 -20.43 -32.90 -2.30
C LEU A 594 -20.42 -34.42 -2.42
N THR A 595 -20.53 -34.93 -3.64
CA THR A 595 -20.21 -36.32 -3.94
C THR A 595 -18.70 -36.54 -3.98
N ALA A 596 -18.25 -37.78 -3.81
CA ALA A 596 -16.82 -38.12 -3.94
C ALA A 596 -16.24 -37.75 -5.32
N GLY A 597 -17.04 -37.88 -6.38
CA GLY A 597 -16.65 -37.51 -7.74
C GLY A 597 -16.44 -35.99 -7.91
N GLU A 598 -17.37 -35.18 -7.39
CA GLU A 598 -17.25 -33.71 -7.42
C GLU A 598 -16.07 -33.22 -6.58
N ALA A 599 -15.87 -33.78 -5.38
CA ALA A 599 -14.70 -33.46 -4.58
C ALA A 599 -13.38 -33.80 -5.29
N ALA A 600 -13.30 -34.95 -5.97
CA ALA A 600 -12.14 -35.31 -6.78
C ALA A 600 -11.88 -34.30 -7.92
N GLN A 601 -12.93 -33.76 -8.54
CA GLN A 601 -12.80 -32.71 -9.57
C GLN A 601 -12.30 -31.39 -8.97
N VAL A 602 -12.83 -30.96 -7.81
CA VAL A 602 -12.36 -29.78 -7.08
C VAL A 602 -10.89 -29.93 -6.69
N PHE A 603 -10.49 -31.11 -6.18
CA PHE A 603 -9.10 -31.40 -5.84
C PHE A 603 -8.19 -31.36 -7.06
N ALA A 604 -8.61 -31.96 -8.18
CA ALA A 604 -7.86 -31.91 -9.43
C ALA A 604 -7.72 -30.47 -9.96
N ALA A 605 -8.78 -29.66 -9.85
CA ALA A 605 -8.74 -28.24 -10.22
C ALA A 605 -7.77 -27.43 -9.33
N ALA A 606 -7.80 -27.66 -8.01
CA ALA A 606 -6.89 -27.01 -7.07
C ALA A 606 -5.41 -27.38 -7.34
N LYS A 607 -5.12 -28.67 -7.59
CA LYS A 607 -3.78 -29.14 -7.99
C LYS A 607 -3.29 -28.47 -9.27
N ARG A 608 -4.16 -28.34 -10.29
CA ARG A 608 -3.85 -27.59 -11.52
C ARG A 608 -3.55 -26.11 -11.27
N GLN A 609 -4.12 -25.53 -10.22
CA GLN A 609 -3.85 -24.15 -9.80
C GLN A 609 -2.60 -24.00 -8.93
N GLY A 610 -1.83 -25.07 -8.69
CA GLY A 610 -0.60 -25.05 -7.90
C GLY A 610 -0.84 -25.10 -6.39
N LEU A 611 -2.02 -25.55 -5.95
CA LEU A 611 -2.40 -25.69 -4.55
C LEU A 611 -2.45 -27.16 -4.14
N VAL A 612 -2.26 -27.43 -2.85
CA VAL A 612 -2.37 -28.78 -2.28
C VAL A 612 -3.73 -28.90 -1.58
N PRO A 613 -4.74 -29.55 -2.19
CA PRO A 613 -6.02 -29.76 -1.53
C PRO A 613 -5.87 -30.73 -0.35
N ILE A 614 -6.52 -30.41 0.77
CA ILE A 614 -6.54 -31.23 1.99
C ILE A 614 -7.89 -31.92 2.16
N ALA A 615 -8.98 -31.17 2.05
CA ALA A 615 -10.34 -31.70 2.17
C ALA A 615 -11.35 -30.72 1.57
N ALA A 616 -12.53 -31.20 1.20
CA ALA A 616 -13.64 -30.37 0.73
C ALA A 616 -14.97 -30.82 1.32
N ARG A 617 -15.92 -29.89 1.41
CA ARG A 617 -17.32 -30.17 1.75
C ARG A 617 -18.26 -29.15 1.09
N SER A 618 -19.55 -29.49 1.01
CA SER A 618 -20.60 -28.53 0.63
C SER A 618 -21.76 -28.63 1.62
N ARG A 619 -22.20 -27.49 2.16
CA ARG A 619 -23.30 -27.40 3.12
C ARG A 619 -23.93 -26.00 3.07
N ASN A 620 -25.26 -25.92 3.15
CA ASN A 620 -26.02 -24.66 3.25
C ASN A 620 -25.63 -23.61 2.18
N GLY A 621 -25.49 -24.03 0.92
CA GLY A 621 -25.11 -23.13 -0.18
C GLY A 621 -23.63 -22.72 -0.21
N VAL A 622 -22.80 -23.28 0.68
CA VAL A 622 -21.36 -23.00 0.76
C VAL A 622 -20.57 -24.23 0.33
N THR A 623 -19.74 -24.10 -0.71
CA THR A 623 -18.69 -25.08 -1.00
C THR A 623 -17.38 -24.61 -0.37
N GLU A 624 -16.82 -25.43 0.53
CA GLU A 624 -15.60 -25.16 1.26
C GLU A 624 -14.47 -26.08 0.80
N LEU A 625 -13.29 -25.51 0.52
CA LEU A 625 -12.07 -26.24 0.23
C LEU A 625 -10.97 -25.84 1.24
N ALA A 626 -10.45 -26.83 1.95
CA ALA A 626 -9.25 -26.69 2.75
C ALA A 626 -8.02 -26.94 1.87
N VAL A 627 -7.09 -25.97 1.81
CA VAL A 627 -5.88 -26.03 0.99
C VAL A 627 -4.64 -25.68 1.79
N ALA A 628 -3.54 -26.38 1.50
CA ALA A 628 -2.20 -25.90 1.79
C ALA A 628 -1.63 -25.15 0.58
N ASN A 629 -0.95 -24.05 0.85
CA ASN A 629 -0.33 -23.19 -0.14
C ASN A 629 1.19 -23.33 -0.04
N ASP A 630 1.86 -23.99 -0.99
CA ASP A 630 3.33 -24.10 -0.95
C ASP A 630 4.03 -23.16 -1.93
N ALA A 631 3.28 -22.57 -2.86
CA ALA A 631 3.82 -21.86 -4.00
C ALA A 631 3.79 -20.34 -3.83
N PHE A 632 2.71 -19.78 -3.28
CA PHE A 632 2.42 -18.36 -3.39
C PHE A 632 2.72 -17.63 -2.09
N HIS A 633 3.60 -16.63 -2.13
CA HIS A 633 3.85 -15.77 -0.95
C HIS A 633 2.60 -14.94 -0.56
N ASN A 634 1.78 -14.56 -1.55
CA ASN A 634 0.54 -13.82 -1.33
C ASN A 634 -0.63 -14.77 -1.06
N ALA A 635 -1.19 -14.69 0.15
CA ALA A 635 -2.32 -15.51 0.58
C ALA A 635 -3.61 -15.26 -0.23
N ALA A 636 -3.87 -14.02 -0.67
CA ALA A 636 -5.04 -13.70 -1.46
C ALA A 636 -4.99 -14.34 -2.85
N THR A 637 -3.81 -14.47 -3.44
CA THR A 637 -3.62 -15.23 -4.69
C THR A 637 -3.99 -16.70 -4.51
N ALA A 638 -3.58 -17.33 -3.41
CA ALA A 638 -3.98 -18.70 -3.10
C ALA A 638 -5.50 -18.82 -2.89
N VAL A 639 -6.12 -17.87 -2.18
CA VAL A 639 -7.58 -17.81 -1.99
C VAL A 639 -8.31 -17.66 -3.31
N GLY A 640 -7.91 -16.75 -4.18
CA GLY A 640 -8.55 -16.55 -5.48
C GLY A 640 -8.41 -17.76 -6.40
N ARG A 641 -7.23 -18.40 -6.42
CA ARG A 641 -6.98 -19.63 -7.18
C ARG A 641 -7.80 -20.81 -6.68
N ALA A 642 -7.88 -21.00 -5.37
CA ALA A 642 -8.76 -21.99 -4.75
C ALA A 642 -10.23 -21.69 -5.07
N GLY A 643 -10.64 -20.42 -4.97
CA GLY A 643 -11.99 -19.97 -5.28
C GLY A 643 -12.39 -20.29 -6.72
N ARG A 644 -11.52 -20.03 -7.69
CA ARG A 644 -11.74 -20.37 -9.10
C ARG A 644 -11.77 -21.89 -9.33
N ALA A 645 -10.91 -22.65 -8.67
CA ALA A 645 -10.93 -24.11 -8.72
C ALA A 645 -12.27 -24.67 -8.23
N ILE A 646 -12.82 -24.10 -7.16
CA ILE A 646 -14.15 -24.46 -6.64
C ILE A 646 -15.23 -24.01 -7.64
N ALA A 647 -15.24 -22.75 -8.09
CA ALA A 647 -16.25 -22.22 -8.99
C ALA A 647 -16.36 -23.05 -10.30
N ALA A 648 -15.23 -23.54 -10.81
CA ALA A 648 -15.18 -24.32 -12.04
C ALA A 648 -15.59 -25.80 -11.88
N ALA A 649 -15.48 -26.38 -10.68
CA ALA A 649 -15.65 -27.83 -10.47
C ALA A 649 -16.76 -28.21 -9.47
N ALA A 650 -17.28 -27.25 -8.70
CA ALA A 650 -18.28 -27.51 -7.67
C ALA A 650 -19.73 -27.35 -8.20
N PRO A 651 -20.73 -27.94 -7.51
CA PRO A 651 -22.14 -27.97 -7.95
C PRO A 651 -22.75 -26.59 -8.21
N THR A 652 -23.77 -26.53 -9.07
CA THR A 652 -24.43 -25.26 -9.44
C THR A 652 -25.18 -24.57 -8.30
N GLY A 653 -25.57 -25.30 -7.25
CA GLY A 653 -26.31 -24.72 -6.11
C GLY A 653 -25.48 -23.93 -5.08
N ALA A 654 -24.15 -23.89 -5.18
CA ALA A 654 -23.34 -23.14 -4.21
C ALA A 654 -23.23 -21.64 -4.59
N GLU A 655 -23.78 -20.78 -3.74
CA GLU A 655 -23.75 -19.32 -3.89
C GLU A 655 -22.51 -18.71 -3.23
N ARG A 656 -21.97 -19.38 -2.20
CA ARG A 656 -20.75 -18.99 -1.49
C ARG A 656 -19.65 -20.01 -1.66
N ILE A 657 -18.43 -19.50 -1.69
CA ILE A 657 -17.21 -20.30 -1.77
C ILE A 657 -16.35 -19.96 -0.56
N ALA A 658 -15.96 -20.98 0.20
CA ALA A 658 -15.07 -20.82 1.34
C ALA A 658 -13.71 -21.49 1.04
N VAL A 659 -12.64 -20.77 1.34
CA VAL A 659 -11.27 -21.28 1.24
C VAL A 659 -10.65 -21.26 2.62
N THR A 660 -10.36 -22.44 3.14
CA THR A 660 -9.71 -22.64 4.44
C THR A 660 -8.23 -22.88 4.22
N GLN A 661 -7.40 -21.94 4.67
CA GLN A 661 -5.95 -22.04 4.53
C GLN A 661 -5.38 -22.89 5.67
N ILE A 662 -4.60 -23.90 5.31
CA ILE A 662 -3.91 -24.81 6.22
C ILE A 662 -2.40 -24.69 6.01
N ASP A 663 -1.67 -24.60 7.12
CA ASP A 663 -0.22 -24.66 7.12
C ASP A 663 0.22 -25.45 8.35
N HIS A 664 1.26 -26.28 8.21
CA HIS A 664 1.73 -27.20 9.27
C HIS A 664 0.57 -28.02 9.89
N GLY A 665 -0.41 -28.40 9.06
CA GLY A 665 -1.62 -29.14 9.45
C GLY A 665 -2.60 -28.44 10.40
N VAL A 666 -2.43 -27.12 10.63
CA VAL A 666 -3.40 -26.31 11.39
C VAL A 666 -4.10 -25.30 10.49
N VAL A 667 -5.36 -25.02 10.81
CA VAL A 667 -6.13 -23.99 10.12
C VAL A 667 -5.63 -22.61 10.53
N LEU A 668 -5.19 -21.82 9.54
CA LEU A 668 -4.77 -20.45 9.73
C LEU A 668 -5.96 -19.49 9.75
N GLY A 669 -6.85 -19.64 8.77
CA GLY A 669 -8.05 -18.83 8.59
C GLY A 669 -8.87 -19.28 7.40
N ARG A 670 -10.11 -18.80 7.32
CA ARG A 670 -11.08 -19.12 6.28
C ARG A 670 -11.62 -17.83 5.67
N ALA A 671 -11.44 -17.69 4.36
CA ALA A 671 -12.02 -16.61 3.58
C ALA A 671 -13.27 -17.14 2.87
N SER A 672 -14.42 -16.50 3.07
CA SER A 672 -15.67 -16.85 2.39
C SER A 672 -16.11 -15.73 1.46
N LEU A 673 -16.25 -16.08 0.19
CA LEU A 673 -16.49 -15.21 -0.96
C LEU A 673 -17.86 -15.53 -1.54
N TRP A 674 -18.50 -14.56 -2.20
CA TRP A 674 -19.61 -14.86 -3.11
C TRP A 674 -19.07 -15.41 -4.42
N ARG A 675 -19.65 -16.53 -4.87
CA ARG A 675 -19.28 -17.13 -6.16
C ARG A 675 -19.50 -16.15 -7.31
N GLY A 676 -20.65 -15.49 -7.34
CA GLY A 676 -21.02 -14.56 -8.41
C GLY A 676 -20.07 -13.36 -8.50
N ASP A 677 -19.63 -12.80 -7.37
CA ASP A 677 -18.68 -11.69 -7.36
C ASP A 677 -17.31 -12.14 -7.90
N LEU A 678 -16.84 -13.33 -7.49
CA LEU A 678 -15.60 -13.90 -8.01
C LEU A 678 -15.67 -14.21 -9.52
N GLU A 679 -16.80 -14.72 -10.00
CA GLU A 679 -17.05 -14.98 -11.42
C GLU A 679 -17.06 -13.68 -12.24
N LYS A 680 -17.72 -12.61 -11.76
CA LYS A 680 -17.71 -11.29 -12.40
C LYS A 680 -16.31 -10.69 -12.45
N ALA A 681 -15.59 -10.73 -11.33
CA ALA A 681 -14.23 -10.22 -11.24
C ALA A 681 -13.28 -10.99 -12.17
N ALA A 682 -13.38 -12.32 -12.23
CA ALA A 682 -12.59 -13.15 -13.14
C ALA A 682 -12.87 -12.87 -14.63
N ASN A 683 -14.03 -12.29 -14.95
CA ASN A 683 -14.45 -11.94 -16.31
C ASN A 683 -14.31 -10.45 -16.63
N HIS A 684 -13.62 -9.66 -15.79
CA HIS A 684 -13.42 -8.21 -15.97
C HIS A 684 -14.74 -7.40 -15.99
N VAL A 685 -15.81 -7.95 -15.39
CA VAL A 685 -17.11 -7.28 -15.21
C VAL A 685 -17.24 -6.68 -13.81
N GLY A 686 -16.34 -7.06 -12.89
CA GLY A 686 -16.21 -6.49 -11.55
C GLY A 686 -14.74 -6.42 -11.13
N SER A 687 -14.47 -5.95 -9.91
CA SER A 687 -13.10 -5.78 -9.40
C SER A 687 -12.79 -6.71 -8.22
N PRO A 688 -11.51 -7.06 -7.97
CA PRO A 688 -11.11 -7.71 -6.72
C PRO A 688 -11.62 -6.95 -5.48
N GLU A 689 -11.62 -5.63 -5.51
CA GLU A 689 -12.05 -4.76 -4.41
C GLU A 689 -13.54 -4.94 -4.11
N GLU A 690 -14.38 -5.13 -5.12
CA GLU A 690 -15.81 -5.48 -4.92
C GLU A 690 -15.96 -6.86 -4.25
N VAL A 691 -15.13 -7.84 -4.64
CA VAL A 691 -15.11 -9.14 -3.96
C VAL A 691 -14.71 -8.98 -2.49
N TRP A 692 -13.74 -8.11 -2.19
CA TRP A 692 -13.31 -7.85 -0.81
C TRP A 692 -14.44 -7.33 0.07
N LEU A 693 -15.23 -6.37 -0.44
CA LEU A 693 -16.34 -5.75 0.30
C LEU A 693 -17.37 -6.77 0.81
N HIS A 694 -17.51 -7.91 0.14
CA HIS A 694 -18.43 -8.98 0.55
C HIS A 694 -17.73 -10.25 1.07
N THR A 695 -16.40 -10.19 1.27
CA THR A 695 -15.62 -11.28 1.84
C THR A 695 -15.78 -11.29 3.36
N THR A 696 -16.03 -12.46 3.93
CA THR A 696 -16.01 -12.65 5.39
C THR A 696 -14.84 -13.53 5.78
N ILE A 697 -14.11 -13.15 6.83
CA ILE A 697 -12.94 -13.87 7.31
C ILE A 697 -13.21 -14.40 8.72
N ASP A 698 -12.92 -15.67 8.94
CA ASP A 698 -12.98 -16.28 10.27
C ASP A 698 -11.88 -17.34 10.44
N ARG A 699 -11.90 -18.05 11.58
CA ARG A 699 -10.86 -19.03 11.92
C ARG A 699 -11.09 -20.44 11.37
N GLY A 700 -12.19 -20.70 10.66
CA GLY A 700 -12.55 -22.01 10.11
C GLY A 700 -12.64 -23.14 11.15
N ALA A 701 -13.35 -24.21 10.77
CA ALA A 701 -13.26 -25.47 11.51
C ALA A 701 -12.04 -26.27 11.02
N THR A 702 -11.40 -27.02 11.92
CA THR A 702 -10.42 -28.02 11.48
C THR A 702 -11.15 -29.07 10.62
N PRO A 703 -10.63 -29.45 9.44
CA PRO A 703 -11.30 -30.44 8.58
C PRO A 703 -11.27 -31.85 9.18
N SER A 704 -12.22 -32.10 10.08
CA SER A 704 -12.39 -33.36 10.80
C SER A 704 -13.88 -33.70 10.86
N GLY A 705 -14.23 -34.98 10.68
CA GLY A 705 -15.61 -35.45 10.63
C GLY A 705 -15.91 -36.21 9.34
N GLU A 706 -17.09 -36.84 9.28
CA GLU A 706 -17.58 -37.58 8.11
C GLU A 706 -18.11 -36.66 7.00
N ASP A 707 -18.43 -35.40 7.32
CA ASP A 707 -18.89 -34.39 6.36
C ASP A 707 -17.78 -33.86 5.45
N TRP A 708 -16.52 -34.13 5.79
CA TRP A 708 -15.36 -33.75 5.00
C TRP A 708 -14.88 -34.89 4.12
N LEU A 709 -14.91 -34.68 2.81
CA LEU A 709 -14.23 -35.54 1.86
C LEU A 709 -12.73 -35.19 1.88
N LYS A 710 -11.90 -36.14 2.28
CA LYS A 710 -10.45 -35.94 2.45
C LYS A 710 -9.72 -36.22 1.14
N ALA A 711 -8.75 -35.37 0.82
CA ALA A 711 -7.79 -35.63 -0.24
C ALA A 711 -6.66 -36.51 0.29
N ASP A 712 -6.04 -37.28 -0.60
CA ASP A 712 -4.79 -37.97 -0.32
C ASP A 712 -3.63 -36.97 -0.40
N ALA A 713 -3.48 -36.20 0.70
CA ALA A 713 -2.56 -35.07 0.78
C ALA A 713 -1.28 -35.37 1.56
N TYR A 714 -1.27 -36.37 2.43
CA TYR A 714 -0.16 -36.72 3.30
C TYR A 714 0.36 -38.13 2.98
N PRO A 715 1.68 -38.39 3.04
CA PRO A 715 2.74 -37.48 3.48
C PRO A 715 3.04 -36.39 2.45
N ARG A 716 3.39 -35.19 2.93
CA ARG A 716 3.84 -34.08 2.08
C ARG A 716 5.35 -33.99 2.11
N PHE A 717 5.94 -33.74 0.95
CA PHE A 717 7.36 -33.48 0.81
C PHE A 717 7.57 -32.25 -0.05
N SER A 718 8.41 -31.35 0.43
CA SER A 718 8.89 -30.20 -0.34
C SER A 718 10.37 -30.00 -0.10
N TRP A 719 11.05 -29.46 -1.11
CA TRP A 719 12.45 -29.09 -1.00
C TRP A 719 12.74 -27.88 -1.86
N THR A 720 13.81 -27.17 -1.55
CA THR A 720 14.23 -25.98 -2.27
C THR A 720 15.72 -25.73 -2.09
N VAL A 721 16.32 -25.02 -3.05
CA VAL A 721 17.70 -24.51 -2.96
C VAL A 721 17.63 -23.00 -2.92
N LEU A 722 18.22 -22.40 -1.90
CA LEU A 722 18.13 -20.97 -1.61
C LEU A 722 19.53 -20.37 -1.51
N PRO A 723 19.77 -19.21 -2.14
CA PRO A 723 20.95 -18.42 -1.82
C PRO A 723 20.73 -17.74 -0.47
N GLU A 724 21.73 -17.82 0.41
CA GLU A 724 21.73 -17.19 1.73
C GLU A 724 22.96 -16.31 1.87
N VAL A 725 22.77 -15.07 2.32
CA VAL A 725 23.87 -14.12 2.53
C VAL A 725 23.96 -13.82 4.03
N LYS A 726 25.08 -14.17 4.64
CA LYS A 726 25.39 -13.79 6.02
C LYS A 726 26.35 -12.61 6.01
N GLN A 727 26.06 -11.59 6.82
CA GLN A 727 26.83 -10.33 6.84
C GLN A 727 27.15 -9.91 8.26
N HIS A 728 28.36 -9.38 8.44
CA HIS A 728 28.83 -8.79 9.68
C HIS A 728 29.23 -7.34 9.43
N PHE A 729 28.68 -6.43 10.24
CA PHE A 729 29.02 -5.00 10.20
C PHE A 729 29.71 -4.59 11.49
N GLY A 730 31.04 -4.78 11.58
CA GLY A 730 31.87 -4.32 12.68
C GLY A 730 32.55 -2.97 12.39
N ALA A 731 33.04 -2.30 13.43
CA ALA A 731 33.97 -1.17 13.32
C ALA A 731 35.18 -1.38 14.23
N GLY A 732 36.34 -0.93 13.76
CA GLY A 732 37.62 -1.06 14.45
C GLY A 732 37.98 -2.46 14.87
N SER A 733 38.28 -2.66 16.16
CA SER A 733 38.64 -3.97 16.72
C SER A 733 37.57 -5.07 16.54
N GLU A 734 36.40 -4.74 15.99
CA GLU A 734 35.34 -5.71 15.66
C GLU A 734 35.46 -6.31 14.25
N GLY A 735 36.41 -5.86 13.42
CA GLY A 735 36.78 -6.56 12.17
C GLY A 735 36.15 -6.04 10.88
N GLY A 736 35.54 -4.85 10.88
CA GLY A 736 35.02 -4.20 9.66
C GLY A 736 33.82 -4.93 9.03
N TYR A 737 33.57 -4.71 7.73
CA TYR A 737 32.54 -5.42 6.97
C TYR A 737 33.02 -6.79 6.49
N LYS A 738 32.27 -7.85 6.78
CA LYS A 738 32.48 -9.21 6.28
C LYS A 738 31.18 -9.79 5.72
N ALA A 739 31.27 -10.68 4.75
CA ALA A 739 30.10 -11.35 4.19
C ALA A 739 30.47 -12.73 3.64
N ALA A 740 29.49 -13.62 3.59
CA ALA A 740 29.59 -14.89 2.89
C ALA A 740 28.26 -15.24 2.21
N LEU A 741 28.37 -15.86 1.03
CA LEU A 741 27.27 -16.40 0.25
C LEU A 741 27.26 -17.92 0.39
N TYR A 742 26.10 -18.45 0.76
CA TYR A 742 25.84 -19.88 0.91
C TYR A 742 24.80 -20.35 -0.12
N ALA A 743 24.95 -21.59 -0.58
CA ALA A 743 23.87 -22.36 -1.16
C ALA A 743 23.27 -23.27 -0.09
N THR A 744 21.98 -23.10 0.20
CA THR A 744 21.28 -23.88 1.23
C THR A 744 20.25 -24.80 0.56
N LEU A 745 20.41 -26.11 0.71
CA LEU A 745 19.41 -27.11 0.36
C LEU A 745 18.52 -27.33 1.58
N ALA A 746 17.24 -26.97 1.48
CA ALA A 746 16.24 -27.17 2.52
C ALA A 746 15.18 -28.19 2.10
N GLY A 747 14.75 -29.03 3.02
CA GLY A 747 13.70 -30.02 2.82
C GLY A 747 12.72 -30.06 4.00
N ARG A 748 11.45 -30.33 3.71
CA ARG A 748 10.39 -30.51 4.69
C ARG A 748 9.59 -31.77 4.36
N VAL A 749 9.32 -32.57 5.39
CA VAL A 749 8.40 -33.72 5.34
C VAL A 749 7.30 -33.51 6.37
N GLU A 750 6.03 -33.60 5.96
CA GLU A 750 4.87 -33.63 6.85
C GLU A 750 4.20 -35.00 6.74
N PRO A 751 4.49 -35.95 7.64
CA PRO A 751 3.92 -37.30 7.55
C PRO A 751 2.43 -37.33 7.92
N TRP A 752 1.99 -36.44 8.82
CA TRP A 752 0.59 -36.29 9.22
C TRP A 752 0.29 -34.83 9.62
N PRO A 753 -0.99 -34.41 9.65
CA PRO A 753 -1.36 -33.06 10.04
C PRO A 753 -0.79 -32.66 11.40
N GLY A 754 -0.11 -31.51 11.47
CA GLY A 754 0.47 -31.00 12.71
C GLY A 754 1.96 -31.32 12.86
N LEU A 755 2.46 -32.42 12.29
CA LEU A 755 3.87 -32.79 12.40
C LEU A 755 4.65 -32.38 11.14
N ALA A 756 5.74 -31.65 11.33
CA ALA A 756 6.69 -31.30 10.28
C ALA A 756 8.12 -31.65 10.72
N LEU A 757 8.86 -32.31 9.84
CA LEU A 757 10.29 -32.55 9.95
C LEU A 757 11.00 -31.68 8.91
N GLU A 758 11.88 -30.80 9.36
CA GLU A 758 12.61 -29.85 8.52
C GLU A 758 14.10 -30.09 8.63
N GLY A 759 14.80 -30.07 7.50
CA GLY A 759 16.26 -30.17 7.43
C GLY A 759 16.82 -29.16 6.45
N ALA A 760 17.99 -28.60 6.76
CA ALA A 760 18.73 -27.74 5.86
C ALA A 760 20.23 -28.03 5.95
N ILE A 761 20.86 -28.12 4.79
CA ILE A 761 22.31 -28.24 4.63
C ILE A 761 22.78 -27.01 3.86
N SER A 762 23.75 -26.32 4.42
CA SER A 762 24.31 -25.09 3.84
C SER A 762 25.77 -25.31 3.45
N GLN A 763 26.12 -24.90 2.23
CA GLN A 763 27.48 -24.90 1.71
C GLN A 763 27.91 -23.46 1.43
N GLU A 764 29.00 -23.02 2.04
CA GLU A 764 29.64 -21.76 1.69
C GLU A 764 30.21 -21.84 0.27
N LEU A 765 29.86 -20.86 -0.55
CA LEU A 765 30.39 -20.73 -1.91
C LEU A 765 31.58 -19.78 -1.95
N ILE A 766 31.45 -18.64 -1.27
CA ILE A 766 32.46 -17.59 -1.18
C ILE A 766 32.18 -16.76 0.06
N GLY A 767 33.22 -16.40 0.80
CA GLY A 767 33.06 -15.61 2.01
C GLY A 767 34.36 -15.28 2.71
N ASN A 768 34.25 -14.42 3.72
CA ASN A 768 35.35 -14.05 4.62
C ASN A 768 34.86 -13.83 6.07
N LEU A 769 33.84 -14.58 6.50
CA LEU A 769 33.29 -14.48 7.86
C LEU A 769 34.20 -15.10 8.93
N ASP A 770 35.12 -15.97 8.52
CA ASP A 770 36.19 -16.55 9.32
C ASP A 770 37.21 -15.51 9.80
N ASP A 771 37.36 -14.40 9.07
CA ASP A 771 38.22 -13.27 9.46
C ASP A 771 37.64 -12.38 10.59
N ILE A 772 36.43 -12.66 11.09
CA ILE A 772 35.84 -11.85 12.17
C ILE A 772 36.73 -11.95 13.41
N GLN A 773 37.11 -10.81 14.00
CA GLN A 773 37.96 -10.83 15.18
C GLN A 773 37.22 -11.46 16.38
N PRO A 774 37.77 -12.52 16.98
CA PRO A 774 37.17 -13.13 18.16
C PRO A 774 37.21 -12.16 19.34
N ARG A 775 36.11 -12.08 20.09
CA ARG A 775 36.09 -11.26 21.30
C ARG A 775 36.89 -11.93 22.42
N THR A 776 37.80 -11.20 23.04
CA THR A 776 38.61 -11.64 24.20
C THR A 776 38.19 -10.92 25.48
N GLY A 777 38.36 -11.57 26.64
CA GLY A 777 38.23 -10.90 27.95
C GLY A 777 36.81 -10.73 28.54
N SER A 778 35.76 -11.32 27.97
CA SER A 778 34.42 -11.37 28.59
C SER A 778 34.35 -12.47 29.66
N ALA A 779 33.79 -12.16 30.83
CA ALA A 779 33.45 -13.16 31.85
C ALA A 779 32.13 -13.88 31.55
N GLU A 780 31.31 -13.33 30.64
CA GLU A 780 30.01 -13.88 30.25
C GLU A 780 30.15 -15.02 29.23
N PRO A 781 29.18 -15.94 29.16
CA PRO A 781 29.17 -17.00 28.16
C PRO A 781 29.22 -16.48 26.73
N ARG A 782 30.04 -17.11 25.89
CA ARG A 782 30.18 -16.77 24.47
C ARG A 782 29.06 -17.42 23.68
N VAL A 783 28.00 -16.68 23.42
CA VAL A 783 26.80 -17.20 22.75
C VAL A 783 26.74 -16.87 21.27
N ARG A 784 27.35 -15.76 20.85
CA ARG A 784 27.54 -15.36 19.44
C ARG A 784 28.97 -14.88 19.13
N SER A 785 29.75 -14.51 20.16
CA SER A 785 31.14 -14.04 19.98
C SER A 785 32.08 -15.03 19.28
N ASP A 786 31.77 -16.33 19.30
CA ASP A 786 32.57 -17.36 18.61
C ASP A 786 32.17 -17.54 17.13
N ILE A 787 31.38 -16.63 16.54
CA ILE A 787 30.91 -16.70 15.14
C ILE A 787 32.03 -16.96 14.12
N ALA A 788 33.23 -16.43 14.33
CA ALA A 788 34.38 -16.64 13.46
C ALA A 788 34.76 -18.13 13.35
N ARG A 789 34.72 -18.87 14.47
CA ARG A 789 35.03 -20.31 14.49
C ARG A 789 33.95 -21.13 13.82
N TYR A 790 32.69 -20.77 14.05
CA TYR A 790 31.56 -21.38 13.33
C TYR A 790 31.67 -21.14 11.83
N ALA A 791 32.09 -19.95 11.39
CA ALA A 791 32.29 -19.66 9.96
C ALA A 791 33.46 -20.45 9.35
N ASP A 792 34.57 -20.58 10.08
CA ASP A 792 35.75 -21.32 9.61
C ASP A 792 35.50 -22.83 9.51
N GLU A 793 34.98 -23.44 10.58
CA GLU A 793 34.77 -24.88 10.66
C GLU A 793 33.48 -25.34 9.97
N GLY A 794 32.45 -24.48 9.93
CA GLY A 794 31.12 -24.79 9.40
C GLY A 794 30.89 -24.37 7.94
N LYS A 795 31.89 -24.50 7.07
CA LYS A 795 31.76 -24.23 5.62
C LYS A 795 30.72 -25.14 4.96
N THR A 796 30.58 -26.35 5.47
CA THR A 796 29.49 -27.27 5.16
C THR A 796 28.78 -27.62 6.46
N ALA A 797 27.54 -27.17 6.63
CA ALA A 797 26.87 -27.24 7.92
C ALA A 797 25.46 -27.83 7.81
N ILE A 798 25.03 -28.55 8.85
CA ILE A 798 23.61 -28.84 9.08
C ILE A 798 23.02 -27.60 9.76
N SER A 799 22.61 -26.63 8.94
CA SER A 799 22.11 -25.34 9.44
C SER A 799 20.76 -25.46 10.16
N ARG A 800 19.99 -26.52 9.86
CA ARG A 800 18.74 -26.85 10.56
C ARG A 800 18.43 -28.34 10.49
N LEU A 801 17.91 -28.90 11.58
CA LEU A 801 17.28 -30.22 11.61
C LEU A 801 16.27 -30.27 12.76
N ILE A 802 15.00 -29.95 12.51
CA ILE A 802 13.98 -29.75 13.54
C ILE A 802 12.77 -30.66 13.26
N GLY A 803 12.28 -31.33 14.29
CA GLY A 803 10.92 -31.87 14.32
C GLY A 803 10.00 -30.93 15.10
N SER A 804 8.84 -30.58 14.53
CA SER A 804 7.87 -29.69 15.16
C SER A 804 6.45 -30.25 15.08
N TRP A 805 5.73 -30.19 16.20
CA TRP A 805 4.31 -30.48 16.30
C TRP A 805 3.53 -29.20 16.58
N THR A 806 2.59 -28.87 15.70
CA THR A 806 1.75 -27.67 15.77
C THR A 806 0.29 -28.06 15.94
N ALA A 807 -0.41 -27.36 16.83
CA ALA A 807 -1.82 -27.60 17.12
C ALA A 807 -2.57 -26.28 17.35
N ARG A 808 -3.89 -26.33 17.16
CA ARG A 808 -4.80 -25.23 17.47
C ARG A 808 -5.91 -25.74 18.40
N PRO A 809 -5.64 -25.89 19.71
CA PRO A 809 -6.58 -26.49 20.66
C PRO A 809 -7.83 -25.63 20.91
N LEU A 810 -7.72 -24.30 20.76
CA LEU A 810 -8.84 -23.36 20.89
C LEU A 810 -8.90 -22.48 19.65
N LYS A 811 -10.07 -21.85 19.38
CA LYS A 811 -10.32 -21.02 18.19
C LYS A 811 -9.19 -20.03 17.86
N ASN A 812 -8.60 -19.43 18.90
CA ASN A 812 -7.60 -18.36 18.81
C ASN A 812 -6.24 -18.73 19.43
N LEU A 813 -6.06 -19.95 19.94
CA LEU A 813 -4.82 -20.38 20.59
C LEU A 813 -4.08 -21.38 19.69
N PHE A 814 -2.85 -21.04 19.34
CA PHE A 814 -1.93 -21.91 18.62
C PHE A 814 -0.83 -22.36 19.56
N LEU A 815 -0.43 -23.62 19.45
CA LEU A 815 0.67 -24.21 20.20
C LEU A 815 1.65 -24.85 19.22
N ARG A 816 2.94 -24.78 19.55
CA ARG A 816 4.00 -25.49 18.84
C ARG A 816 4.99 -26.08 19.85
N ALA A 817 5.35 -27.34 19.66
CA ALA A 817 6.45 -27.98 20.36
C ALA A 817 7.50 -28.40 19.33
N SER A 818 8.76 -28.08 19.58
CA SER A 818 9.86 -28.31 18.64
C SER A 818 11.07 -28.93 19.33
N ALA A 819 11.77 -29.81 18.63
CA ALA A 819 13.00 -30.45 19.10
C ALA A 819 14.00 -30.63 17.95
N GLY A 820 15.29 -30.52 18.25
CA GLY A 820 16.37 -30.80 17.32
C GLY A 820 17.40 -29.67 17.26
N LEU A 821 17.88 -29.41 16.06
CA LEU A 821 18.95 -28.49 15.72
C LEU A 821 18.32 -27.21 15.15
N PHE A 822 18.11 -26.21 16.01
CA PHE A 822 17.35 -25.01 15.66
C PHE A 822 18.09 -24.07 14.70
N GLU A 823 19.37 -23.85 14.99
CA GLU A 823 20.25 -22.96 14.26
C GLU A 823 21.71 -23.46 14.32
N PRO A 824 22.64 -22.91 13.51
CA PRO A 824 24.07 -23.25 13.53
C PRO A 824 24.72 -23.39 14.91
N MET A 825 24.35 -22.52 15.86
CA MET A 825 24.98 -22.46 17.19
C MET A 825 24.23 -23.22 18.27
N TYR A 826 22.94 -23.53 18.10
CA TYR A 826 22.10 -24.11 19.15
C TYR A 826 21.17 -25.22 18.66
N GLY A 827 21.07 -26.28 19.46
CA GLY A 827 20.03 -27.29 19.38
C GLY A 827 19.39 -27.50 20.75
N GLY A 828 18.19 -28.07 20.80
CA GLY A 828 17.48 -28.31 22.04
C GLY A 828 16.01 -28.65 21.84
N VAL A 829 15.21 -28.29 22.84
CA VAL A 829 13.75 -28.47 22.84
C VAL A 829 13.07 -27.18 23.28
N GLY A 830 11.88 -26.92 22.74
CA GLY A 830 11.14 -25.72 23.08
C GLY A 830 9.66 -25.81 22.78
N VAL A 831 8.90 -24.94 23.45
CA VAL A 831 7.47 -24.78 23.25
C VAL A 831 7.15 -23.32 22.98
N GLU A 832 6.08 -23.09 22.23
CA GLU A 832 5.55 -21.77 21.91
C GLU A 832 4.03 -21.81 21.96
N ALA A 833 3.44 -20.76 22.51
CA ALA A 833 2.01 -20.52 22.50
C ALA A 833 1.72 -19.14 21.90
N LEU A 834 0.67 -19.03 21.10
CA LEU A 834 0.21 -17.78 20.51
C LEU A 834 -1.30 -17.65 20.66
N LEU A 835 -1.73 -16.65 21.43
CA LEU A 835 -3.11 -16.18 21.45
C LEU A 835 -3.26 -15.09 20.38
N ARG A 836 -4.00 -15.39 19.32
CA ARG A 836 -4.29 -14.47 18.22
C ARG A 836 -5.79 -14.44 17.92
N PRO A 837 -6.54 -13.50 18.50
CA PRO A 837 -7.95 -13.32 18.15
C PRO A 837 -8.14 -13.03 16.66
N VAL A 838 -9.32 -13.35 16.15
CA VAL A 838 -9.75 -13.00 14.78
C VAL A 838 -9.97 -11.49 14.72
N ASP A 839 -9.68 -10.87 13.58
CA ASP A 839 -9.93 -9.44 13.32
C ASP A 839 -9.32 -8.50 14.37
N SER A 840 -8.24 -8.94 15.00
CA SER A 840 -7.52 -8.18 16.00
C SER A 840 -6.17 -7.74 15.46
N ALA A 841 -5.88 -6.45 15.62
CA ALA A 841 -4.58 -5.86 15.36
C ALA A 841 -3.50 -6.27 16.38
N TRP A 842 -3.82 -7.08 17.39
CA TRP A 842 -2.85 -7.53 18.40
C TRP A 842 -2.82 -9.06 18.57
N ALA A 843 -1.66 -9.57 19.00
CA ALA A 843 -1.49 -10.95 19.42
C ALA A 843 -0.55 -11.03 20.63
N LEU A 844 -0.69 -12.10 21.43
CA LEU A 844 0.18 -12.39 22.58
C LEU A 844 0.85 -13.74 22.37
N GLY A 845 2.17 -13.77 22.40
CA GLY A 845 2.99 -14.98 22.30
C GLY A 845 3.75 -15.26 23.59
N ALA A 846 4.06 -16.52 23.84
CA ALA A 846 4.99 -16.93 24.88
C ALA A 846 5.81 -18.11 24.39
N ASP A 847 7.11 -18.11 24.67
CA ASP A 847 8.00 -19.21 24.33
C ASP A 847 8.96 -19.55 25.48
N VAL A 848 9.31 -20.84 25.58
CA VAL A 848 10.30 -21.35 26.53
C VAL A 848 11.10 -22.44 25.84
N ASN A 849 12.42 -22.35 25.96
CA ASN A 849 13.37 -23.22 25.29
C ASN A 849 14.50 -23.63 26.24
N TRP A 850 14.87 -24.89 26.19
CA TRP A 850 16.11 -25.40 26.74
C TRP A 850 17.04 -25.74 25.59
N VAL A 851 18.20 -25.09 25.54
CA VAL A 851 19.15 -25.25 24.43
C VAL A 851 20.55 -25.52 24.91
N LYS A 852 21.30 -26.22 24.08
CA LYS A 852 22.71 -26.54 24.24
C LYS A 852 23.47 -26.01 23.03
N GLN A 853 24.63 -25.44 23.28
CA GLN A 853 25.48 -24.90 22.22
C GLN A 853 26.07 -26.05 21.40
N ARG A 854 25.98 -25.97 20.07
CA ARG A 854 26.50 -26.95 19.11
C ARG A 854 28.00 -26.79 18.95
N ASP A 855 28.69 -27.82 18.46
CA ASP A 855 30.11 -27.67 18.13
C ASP A 855 30.34 -26.82 16.86
N PHE A 856 31.57 -26.32 16.68
CA PHE A 856 31.89 -25.33 15.64
C PHE A 856 31.76 -25.86 14.21
N ASP A 857 31.92 -27.17 14.02
CA ASP A 857 31.68 -27.88 12.76
C ASP A 857 30.21 -27.87 12.31
N GLN A 858 29.29 -27.51 13.21
CA GLN A 858 27.86 -27.47 12.98
C GLN A 858 27.30 -28.79 12.43
N LEU A 859 27.80 -29.93 12.88
CA LEU A 859 27.24 -31.25 12.55
C LEU A 859 26.22 -31.69 13.61
N LEU A 860 26.51 -32.74 14.38
CA LEU A 860 25.58 -33.30 15.37
C LEU A 860 26.07 -33.15 16.82
N ASP A 861 27.31 -32.74 17.02
CA ASP A 861 27.93 -32.65 18.34
C ASP A 861 27.62 -31.34 19.07
N PHE A 862 27.81 -31.37 20.39
CA PHE A 862 27.47 -30.27 21.28
C PHE A 862 28.57 -29.96 22.30
N ARG A 863 28.72 -28.68 22.60
CA ARG A 863 29.63 -28.11 23.59
C ARG A 863 29.02 -28.14 25.00
N GLY A 864 29.80 -27.80 26.03
CA GLY A 864 29.34 -27.87 27.42
C GLY A 864 28.26 -26.85 27.82
N TYR A 865 28.13 -25.74 27.09
CA TYR A 865 27.22 -24.66 27.45
C TYR A 865 25.74 -25.03 27.19
N ARG A 866 24.88 -24.71 28.16
CA ARG A 866 23.43 -24.96 28.13
C ARG A 866 22.69 -23.85 28.85
N VAL A 867 21.51 -23.49 28.36
CA VAL A 867 20.74 -22.36 28.89
C VAL A 867 19.24 -22.54 28.68
N TRP A 868 18.46 -22.00 29.60
CA TRP A 868 17.02 -21.77 29.42
C TRP A 868 16.81 -20.35 28.89
N THR A 869 16.06 -20.20 27.81
CA THR A 869 15.69 -18.91 27.20
C THR A 869 14.20 -18.91 26.86
N GLY A 870 13.55 -17.75 26.94
CA GLY A 870 12.12 -17.67 26.73
C GLY A 870 11.61 -16.25 26.88
N HIS A 871 10.52 -15.93 26.19
CA HIS A 871 9.99 -14.58 26.11
C HIS A 871 8.47 -14.58 26.14
N VAL A 872 7.90 -13.50 26.70
CA VAL A 872 6.52 -13.09 26.43
C VAL A 872 6.58 -11.99 25.38
N SER A 873 5.76 -12.11 24.34
CA SER A 873 5.77 -11.26 23.16
C SER A 873 4.40 -10.60 22.95
N LEU A 874 4.36 -9.28 22.80
CA LEU A 874 3.19 -8.53 22.34
C LEU A 874 3.42 -8.09 20.91
N TYR A 875 2.49 -8.44 20.02
CA TYR A 875 2.49 -8.02 18.63
C TYR A 875 1.38 -6.99 18.41
N ARG A 876 1.68 -5.91 17.68
CA ARG A 876 0.72 -4.90 17.27
C ARG A 876 0.90 -4.55 15.79
N GLN A 877 -0.12 -4.81 15.00
CA GLN A 877 -0.21 -4.40 13.59
C GLN A 877 -0.92 -3.05 13.48
N TRP A 878 -0.48 -2.26 12.50
CA TRP A 878 -1.18 -1.09 11.99
C TRP A 878 -1.45 -1.33 10.50
N PRO A 879 -2.56 -2.00 10.15
CA PRO A 879 -2.78 -2.52 8.80
C PRO A 879 -2.68 -1.45 7.72
N ARG A 880 -3.28 -0.28 7.96
CA ARG A 880 -3.27 0.87 7.02
C ARG A 880 -1.87 1.35 6.64
N SER A 881 -0.91 1.27 7.57
CA SER A 881 0.46 1.77 7.34
C SER A 881 1.43 0.63 7.03
N GLY A 882 1.02 -0.62 7.18
CA GLY A 882 1.84 -1.82 7.01
C GLY A 882 2.83 -2.06 8.15
N PHE A 883 2.72 -1.35 9.27
CA PHE A 883 3.65 -1.49 10.39
C PHE A 883 3.31 -2.66 11.31
N LEU A 884 4.33 -3.32 11.81
CA LEU A 884 4.29 -4.31 12.88
C LEU A 884 5.28 -3.91 13.96
N GLY A 885 4.77 -3.68 15.17
CA GLY A 885 5.56 -3.55 16.38
C GLY A 885 5.53 -4.85 17.16
N VAL A 886 6.69 -5.30 17.61
CA VAL A 886 6.82 -6.47 18.49
C VAL A 886 7.66 -6.10 19.70
N MET A 887 7.07 -6.25 20.88
CA MET A 887 7.76 -6.10 22.15
C MET A 887 7.93 -7.48 22.78
N ARG A 888 9.16 -7.83 23.18
CA ARG A 888 9.47 -9.11 23.79
C ARG A 888 10.20 -8.89 25.10
N VAL A 889 9.78 -9.56 26.17
CA VAL A 889 10.41 -9.47 27.49
C VAL A 889 10.71 -10.88 27.98
N GLY A 890 11.95 -11.12 28.42
CA GLY A 890 12.35 -12.45 28.83
C GLY A 890 13.86 -12.62 29.01
N ARG A 891 14.28 -13.89 28.99
CA ARG A 891 15.66 -14.32 29.20
C ARG A 891 16.31 -14.70 27.87
N TYR A 892 17.48 -14.15 27.60
CA TYR A 892 18.26 -14.32 26.37
C TYR A 892 19.32 -15.43 26.51
N LEU A 893 20.03 -15.72 25.41
CA LEU A 893 20.97 -16.84 25.32
C LEU A 893 22.15 -16.75 26.30
N ALA A 894 22.66 -15.55 26.59
CA ALA A 894 23.72 -15.36 27.58
C ALA A 894 23.21 -15.49 29.03
N GLY A 895 21.91 -15.66 29.23
CA GLY A 895 21.26 -15.79 30.52
C GLY A 895 20.79 -14.47 31.14
N ASP A 896 21.07 -13.36 30.47
CA ASP A 896 20.60 -12.01 30.78
C ASP A 896 19.09 -11.85 30.55
N VAL A 897 18.46 -10.99 31.34
CA VAL A 897 17.04 -10.68 31.27
C VAL A 897 16.85 -9.28 30.71
N GLY A 898 15.93 -9.12 29.76
CA GLY A 898 15.72 -7.84 29.13
C GLY A 898 14.49 -7.75 28.24
N ALA A 899 14.44 -6.67 27.46
CA ALA A 899 13.36 -6.37 26.55
C ALA A 899 13.89 -6.03 25.15
N THR A 900 13.29 -6.63 24.12
CA THR A 900 13.52 -6.31 22.72
C THR A 900 12.31 -5.59 22.16
N LEU A 901 12.53 -4.46 21.50
CA LEU A 901 11.55 -3.80 20.64
C LEU A 901 11.97 -3.99 19.19
N ASP A 902 11.07 -4.53 18.36
CA ASP A 902 11.21 -4.68 16.91
C ASP A 902 10.10 -3.88 16.24
N LEU A 903 10.45 -3.00 15.32
CA LEU A 903 9.49 -2.26 14.51
C LEU A 903 9.83 -2.49 13.04
N SER A 904 8.84 -2.98 12.28
CA SER A 904 8.98 -3.23 10.85
C SER A 904 7.81 -2.70 10.06
N ARG A 905 8.03 -2.48 8.77
CA ARG A 905 7.00 -2.15 7.79
C ARG A 905 7.05 -3.15 6.66
N GLN A 906 5.90 -3.74 6.34
CA GLN A 906 5.71 -4.63 5.21
C GLN A 906 4.97 -3.91 4.09
N PHE A 907 5.43 -4.11 2.85
CA PHE A 907 4.82 -3.56 1.65
C PHE A 907 3.94 -4.58 0.93
N ALA A 908 3.07 -4.12 0.02
CA ALA A 908 2.13 -4.95 -0.73
C ALA A 908 2.83 -6.05 -1.57
N ASN A 909 4.08 -5.84 -1.98
CA ASN A 909 4.89 -6.84 -2.68
C ASN A 909 5.65 -7.80 -1.75
N GLY A 910 5.40 -7.73 -0.44
CA GLY A 910 5.97 -8.62 0.57
C GLY A 910 7.35 -8.24 1.10
N ILE A 911 8.00 -7.21 0.55
CA ILE A 911 9.25 -6.67 1.14
C ILE A 911 8.93 -6.16 2.55
N ARG A 912 9.79 -6.51 3.51
CA ARG A 912 9.70 -6.03 4.89
C ARG A 912 11.02 -5.39 5.29
N ILE A 913 10.95 -4.19 5.83
CA ILE A 913 12.11 -3.47 6.35
C ILE A 913 11.85 -3.21 7.82
N GLY A 914 12.81 -3.52 8.69
CA GLY A 914 12.63 -3.36 10.12
C GLY A 914 13.92 -3.08 10.86
N GLY A 915 13.77 -2.71 12.12
CA GLY A 915 14.85 -2.48 13.05
C GLY A 915 14.46 -2.96 14.44
N TRP A 916 15.44 -3.43 15.18
CA TRP A 916 15.25 -3.90 16.54
C TRP A 916 16.33 -3.38 17.49
N ALA A 917 15.98 -3.27 18.75
CA ALA A 917 16.88 -2.92 19.84
C ALA A 917 16.52 -3.72 21.10
N THR A 918 17.55 -4.17 21.82
CA THR A 918 17.42 -5.02 23.00
C THR A 918 18.20 -4.44 24.18
N LEU A 919 17.48 -4.11 25.24
CA LEU A 919 18.01 -3.63 26.52
C LEU A 919 17.95 -4.76 27.54
N THR A 920 19.06 -5.08 28.19
CA THR A 920 19.13 -6.16 29.20
C THR A 920 19.92 -5.75 30.43
N ASP A 921 19.90 -6.60 31.45
CA ASP A 921 20.63 -6.41 32.70
C ASP A 921 22.13 -6.79 32.64
N MET A 922 22.64 -7.21 31.47
CA MET A 922 24.07 -7.50 31.30
C MET A 922 24.93 -6.24 31.52
N LYS A 923 26.07 -6.42 32.19
CA LYS A 923 26.95 -5.31 32.57
C LYS A 923 27.61 -4.71 31.32
N ARG A 924 27.72 -3.38 31.27
CA ARG A 924 28.31 -2.63 30.13
C ARG A 924 29.70 -3.12 29.72
N ARG A 925 30.57 -3.45 30.68
CA ARG A 925 31.92 -4.00 30.41
C ARG A 925 31.87 -5.32 29.62
N ASP A 926 30.82 -6.11 29.84
CA ASP A 926 30.60 -7.42 29.26
C ASP A 926 29.78 -7.32 27.95
N PHE A 927 29.06 -6.23 27.71
CA PHE A 927 28.40 -5.91 26.43
C PHE A 927 29.38 -5.47 25.32
N GLY A 928 30.46 -4.77 25.67
CA GLY A 928 31.42 -4.19 24.72
C GLY A 928 31.38 -2.65 24.72
N PRO A 929 31.76 -1.97 23.63
CA PRO A 929 31.71 -0.51 23.55
C PRO A 929 30.27 0.06 23.60
N ASP A 930 29.27 -0.77 23.32
CA ASP A 930 27.85 -0.42 23.38
C ASP A 930 27.21 -0.79 24.73
N SER A 931 26.04 -0.22 25.02
CA SER A 931 25.25 -0.58 26.22
C SER A 931 24.02 -1.46 25.94
N PHE A 932 23.70 -1.73 24.66
CA PHE A 932 22.54 -2.50 24.25
C PHE A 932 22.73 -3.09 22.84
N ALA A 933 22.03 -4.17 22.50
CA ALA A 933 22.08 -4.78 21.18
C ALA A 933 21.09 -4.13 20.21
N LYS A 934 21.46 -3.98 18.93
CA LYS A 934 20.61 -3.35 17.91
C LYS A 934 20.92 -3.88 16.51
N GLY A 935 19.97 -3.78 15.61
CA GLY A 935 20.16 -4.13 14.21
C GLY A 935 19.04 -3.61 13.30
N LEU A 936 19.34 -3.50 12.01
CA LEU A 936 18.35 -3.30 10.95
C LEU A 936 18.28 -4.57 10.10
N TYR A 937 17.18 -4.77 9.39
CA TYR A 937 17.05 -5.88 8.46
C TYR A 937 16.12 -5.53 7.29
N ILE A 938 16.39 -6.17 6.15
CA ILE A 938 15.52 -6.15 4.97
C ILE A 938 15.21 -7.60 4.62
N SER A 939 13.94 -7.98 4.66
CA SER A 939 13.43 -9.27 4.19
C SER A 939 12.79 -9.08 2.83
N ILE A 940 13.27 -9.82 1.84
CA ILE A 940 12.85 -9.71 0.45
C ILE A 940 12.29 -11.07 0.00
N PRO A 941 11.01 -11.14 -0.42
CA PRO A 941 10.45 -12.36 -1.00
C PRO A 941 11.24 -12.79 -2.23
N LEU A 942 11.64 -14.05 -2.27
CA LEU A 942 12.36 -14.61 -3.43
C LEU A 942 11.48 -14.67 -4.67
N ASP A 943 10.15 -14.64 -4.49
CA ASP A 943 9.18 -14.50 -5.55
C ASP A 943 9.27 -13.17 -6.31
N LEU A 944 10.10 -12.21 -5.89
CA LEU A 944 10.37 -11.02 -6.67
C LEU A 944 11.45 -11.25 -7.75
N PHE A 945 12.35 -12.22 -7.57
CA PHE A 945 13.51 -12.40 -8.45
C PHE A 945 13.56 -13.77 -9.15
N LEU A 946 12.90 -14.79 -8.59
CA LEU A 946 12.91 -16.12 -9.16
C LEU A 946 11.89 -16.23 -10.31
N PRO A 947 12.18 -16.99 -11.39
CA PRO A 947 11.23 -17.21 -12.48
C PRO A 947 10.11 -18.21 -12.13
N TRP A 948 10.10 -18.76 -10.91
CA TRP A 948 9.05 -19.61 -10.35
C TRP A 948 8.48 -18.98 -9.07
N SER A 949 7.28 -19.43 -8.68
CA SER A 949 6.65 -18.98 -7.44
C SER A 949 7.33 -19.61 -6.23
N SER A 950 7.57 -18.82 -5.18
CA SER A 950 8.15 -19.30 -3.92
C SER A 950 7.55 -18.57 -2.72
N ARG A 951 7.36 -19.30 -1.61
CA ARG A 951 7.05 -18.71 -0.30
C ARG A 951 8.29 -18.23 0.47
N GLY A 952 9.48 -18.56 -0.03
CA GLY A 952 10.75 -18.19 0.61
C GLY A 952 11.04 -16.70 0.52
N ALA A 953 11.79 -16.19 1.50
CA ALA A 953 12.35 -14.85 1.53
C ALA A 953 13.82 -14.92 1.92
N THR A 954 14.62 -13.96 1.46
CA THR A 954 15.98 -13.74 1.94
C THR A 954 15.99 -12.55 2.90
N THR A 955 16.62 -12.70 4.06
CA THR A 955 16.76 -11.64 5.05
C THR A 955 18.20 -11.15 5.05
N LEU A 956 18.39 -9.86 4.86
CA LEU A 956 19.67 -9.18 4.91
C LEU A 956 19.78 -8.45 6.25
N PRO A 957 20.46 -9.03 7.25
CA PRO A 957 20.68 -8.36 8.53
C PRO A 957 21.84 -7.36 8.43
N PHE A 958 21.63 -6.19 9.02
CA PHE A 958 22.64 -5.15 9.22
C PHE A 958 22.89 -5.03 10.73
N THR A 959 23.70 -5.95 11.26
CA THR A 959 24.02 -6.05 12.69
C THR A 959 25.46 -6.50 12.93
N VAL A 960 25.89 -6.40 14.18
CA VAL A 960 27.19 -6.87 14.66
C VAL A 960 27.02 -8.31 15.13
N LEU A 961 27.58 -9.27 14.39
CA LEU A 961 27.35 -10.70 14.68
C LEU A 961 28.05 -11.23 15.94
N ASN A 962 29.12 -10.60 16.43
CA ASN A 962 29.95 -11.11 17.53
C ASN A 962 29.57 -10.53 18.91
N ARG A 963 28.28 -10.24 19.15
CA ARG A 963 27.78 -9.69 20.42
C ARG A 963 26.92 -10.70 21.17
N ASP A 964 27.14 -10.83 22.48
CA ASP A 964 26.51 -11.87 23.30
C ASP A 964 25.23 -11.42 24.04
N GLY A 965 25.19 -10.16 24.49
CA GLY A 965 24.05 -9.65 25.26
C GLY A 965 22.80 -9.42 24.40
N GLY A 966 21.63 -9.70 24.97
CA GLY A 966 20.34 -9.53 24.30
C GLY A 966 20.11 -10.44 23.09
N GLN A 967 20.87 -11.53 22.95
CA GLN A 967 20.77 -12.43 21.80
C GLN A 967 19.66 -13.46 21.97
N ARG A 968 18.75 -13.53 21.00
CA ARG A 968 17.68 -14.53 20.98
C ARG A 968 18.14 -15.80 20.26
N LEU A 969 17.53 -16.91 20.64
CA LEU A 969 17.53 -18.15 19.88
C LEU A 969 16.77 -17.94 18.56
N ASP A 970 17.37 -18.32 17.44
CA ASP A 970 16.66 -18.41 16.16
C ASP A 970 16.12 -19.84 15.97
N ARG A 971 14.80 -19.98 15.88
CA ARG A 971 14.11 -21.27 15.64
C ARG A 971 13.46 -21.31 14.25
N GLY A 972 13.73 -20.32 13.40
CA GLY A 972 12.93 -20.02 12.22
C GLY A 972 11.66 -19.21 12.56
N PRO A 973 10.66 -19.22 11.67
CA PRO A 973 9.43 -18.44 11.84
C PRO A 973 8.72 -18.74 13.17
N ASP A 974 8.35 -17.71 13.93
CA ASP A 974 7.52 -17.82 15.14
C ASP A 974 6.07 -18.22 14.74
N LEU A 975 5.24 -18.69 15.67
CA LEU A 975 3.81 -18.98 15.42
C LEU A 975 3.07 -17.75 14.87
N TYR A 976 3.53 -16.56 15.23
CA TYR A 976 2.98 -15.33 14.69
C TYR A 976 3.17 -15.23 13.16
N ASP A 977 4.37 -15.51 12.67
CA ASP A 977 4.67 -15.50 11.23
C ASP A 977 3.90 -16.62 10.52
N LEU A 978 3.88 -17.83 11.11
CA LEU A 978 3.16 -19.00 10.55
C LEU A 978 1.66 -18.75 10.40
N THR A 979 1.03 -18.02 11.33
CA THR A 979 -0.42 -17.77 11.32
C THR A 979 -0.84 -16.51 10.57
N THR A 980 0.11 -15.69 10.12
CA THR A 980 -0.16 -14.43 9.44
C THR A 980 -0.89 -14.58 8.11
N PRO A 981 -0.57 -15.55 7.22
CA PRO A 981 -1.30 -15.72 5.96
C PRO A 981 -2.81 -15.91 6.09
N GLY A 982 -3.29 -16.37 7.26
CA GLY A 982 -4.71 -16.58 7.54
C GLY A 982 -5.46 -15.39 8.12
N THR A 983 -4.85 -14.21 8.27
CA THR A 983 -5.53 -13.03 8.85
C THR A 983 -6.15 -12.12 7.81
N ALA A 984 -7.15 -11.34 8.23
CA ALA A 984 -7.77 -10.30 7.41
C ALA A 984 -6.74 -9.31 6.86
N ASP A 985 -5.89 -8.78 7.73
CA ASP A 985 -4.84 -7.81 7.35
C ASP A 985 -3.89 -8.34 6.28
N ALA A 986 -3.52 -9.63 6.33
CA ALA A 986 -2.62 -10.24 5.35
C ALA A 986 -3.31 -10.48 4.00
N LEU A 987 -4.60 -10.82 4.02
CA LEU A 987 -5.42 -10.97 2.83
C LEU A 987 -5.68 -9.62 2.17
N GLU A 988 -6.04 -8.59 2.95
CA GLU A 988 -6.27 -7.23 2.48
C GLU A 988 -5.03 -6.65 1.81
N ALA A 989 -3.88 -6.73 2.47
CA ALA A 989 -2.61 -6.21 1.94
C ALA A 989 -2.21 -6.86 0.60
N GLY A 990 -2.63 -8.10 0.37
CA GLY A 990 -2.36 -8.86 -0.85
C GLY A 990 -3.52 -8.88 -1.85
N TRP A 991 -4.65 -8.22 -1.57
CA TRP A 991 -5.91 -8.53 -2.26
C TRP A 991 -5.93 -8.26 -3.76
N GLY A 992 -5.14 -7.27 -4.23
CA GLY A 992 -4.93 -7.05 -5.66
C GLY A 992 -4.32 -8.26 -6.41
N GLY A 993 -3.81 -9.25 -5.69
CA GLY A 993 -3.34 -10.53 -6.21
C GLY A 993 -4.44 -11.60 -6.36
N LEU A 994 -5.70 -11.34 -5.99
CA LEU A 994 -6.80 -12.31 -6.01
C LEU A 994 -6.98 -12.95 -7.39
N LEU A 995 -6.94 -12.16 -8.46
CA LEU A 995 -7.14 -12.63 -9.84
C LEU A 995 -5.86 -13.14 -10.51
N ARG A 996 -4.72 -13.16 -9.81
CA ARG A 996 -3.42 -13.57 -10.36
C ARG A 996 -3.19 -15.07 -10.34
#